data_AF-A0A969XY99-F1
#
_entry.id   AF-A0A969XY99-F1
#
_cell.length_a   1.000
_cell.length_b   1.000
_cell.length_c   1.000
_cell.angle_alpha   90.00
_cell.angle_beta   90.00
_cell.angle_gamma   90.00
#
_symmetry.space_group_name_H-M   'P 1'
#
loop_
_entity.id
_entity.type
_entity.pdbx_description
1 polymer ?
#
loop_
_entity_poly.entity_id
_entity_poly.type
_entity_poly.pdbx_seq_one_letter_code
_entity_poly.pdbx_strand_id
1 'polypeptide(L)'
;GQLAIGQAIKLGQDITFIILDNRTTAMTGHQPTPGVDWDVVGETTPVQDILDVVNGIAGNNDLLISRVDPEDRASYRATLETTILAQGVKVLIADKECGITRTRRRRRAERDEIREKGFVSSVERMTVNPEFCRFCMACSEITGCPGLKHVQTDYGPRMDTDLTHCVNDGACARVGACWSFERLTIRRKAPPRSRVPELGLDDIPEPHKRPHGPTWHAYLAGVGGMGIGLATQILVRAGHKEGYHVAFVDKKGLAIRNGGVNSQVVFTTESRPITGMIPFGKADLLLGVDILEAARAMEPAGRTRVASAERTAAVINTHKAPTINAILGREDFDVDALERIIRRHTRADDYLARDISRICETYLGNKIYANIMMLGFAFQTGLIPVSMHSIAWAIKDTIKADFRKNLYAFNMGRKLMEDPDLFQGPPVRTGWAETLNERCRWTIRRYVRGKARAARLRALAEATVAEAAALGEEDKRDLVVRLYDCMRWGGIRYARRYAGHVLRIYRGEPSGGDYAATRAVLHTLAGAMLIKDAVFVAELKTSPEKYARDRRKYDVNPANGDRIAYRHLLPVRFHLGRHDVFFHLTGRDWMFNLLKRMTFLRRLPGWQRAARAHLAEYEKQLAALEPAPLEADYGQAVALLSAPRCMDCMNPTCAERGCPLGNRVPVWIDLAERRRWAEASEILHATNNFPEFTASICPAPCQQACKQGRQTYPVPIRRIEREIVDHAFAAGLVVPQPSGHRTGRRVAVVGSGPAGLTVAQQLARRGHDVVVYEKDEAPGGLLRWGIPDHRLPKALIDRRLRQLEAEGVTFRTSVEVGVDVPAGELLQQYDAVCLATGAAAARDLPLPGRRRPGIHFALEFLRQANDRAAGRAVAAAGAISAEGKTVVVLGGGETGNDCAETALAQGAREVHQWEILPPSDVTADPTHPPAGGIRRRWSVATRQFGADSGNGRIRLTARAVRWSHSAAGPRMTETDEEFCQTADLVLLALGFDTPVPAPLAEGLGLKTDPAGRLVLRDRAASTPGVFAVGDLAGGPGLVVTAIADGRKVAEAIDEYLNERL
;
A
#
# COMPACT_ATOMS: atom_id res chain seq x y z
N GLY A 1 -17.04 -27.69 13.68
CA GLY A 1 -16.80 -28.23 12.32
C GLY A 1 -18.06 -28.89 11.80
N GLN A 2 -18.37 -30.09 12.30
CA GLN A 2 -19.49 -30.90 11.81
C GLN A 2 -20.85 -30.17 11.80
N LEU A 3 -21.22 -29.51 12.91
CA LEU A 3 -22.46 -28.71 12.97
C LEU A 3 -22.50 -27.57 11.95
N ALA A 4 -21.37 -26.92 11.68
CA ALA A 4 -21.31 -25.80 10.73
C ALA A 4 -21.49 -26.29 9.29
N ILE A 5 -20.83 -27.41 8.92
CA ILE A 5 -20.98 -28.04 7.61
C ILE A 5 -22.42 -28.55 7.45
N GLY A 6 -22.93 -29.31 8.42
CA GLY A 6 -24.30 -29.84 8.39
C GLY A 6 -25.37 -28.75 8.34
N GLN A 7 -25.21 -27.65 9.09
CA GLN A 7 -26.14 -26.50 9.00
C GLN A 7 -26.02 -25.78 7.66
N ALA A 8 -24.82 -25.57 7.13
CA ALA A 8 -24.63 -24.95 5.83
C ALA A 8 -25.30 -25.78 4.72
N ILE A 9 -25.17 -27.11 4.77
CA ILE A 9 -25.85 -28.03 3.84
C ILE A 9 -27.36 -27.89 3.98
N LYS A 10 -27.88 -27.98 5.21
CA LYS A 10 -29.31 -27.87 5.49
C LYS A 10 -29.91 -26.53 5.04
N LEU A 11 -29.14 -25.45 5.13
CA LEU A 11 -29.55 -24.10 4.76
C LEU A 11 -29.25 -23.75 3.30
N GLY A 12 -28.69 -24.68 2.51
CA GLY A 12 -28.34 -24.44 1.12
C GLY A 12 -27.32 -23.30 0.91
N GLN A 13 -26.40 -23.12 1.86
CA GLN A 13 -25.42 -22.03 1.81
C GLN A 13 -24.34 -22.28 0.75
N ASP A 14 -23.94 -21.21 0.06
CA ASP A 14 -22.78 -21.25 -0.82
C ASP A 14 -21.50 -20.89 -0.04
N ILE A 15 -20.78 -21.92 0.42
CA ILE A 15 -19.62 -21.76 1.29
C ILE A 15 -18.58 -22.86 1.06
N THR A 16 -17.29 -22.49 1.10
CA THR A 16 -16.17 -23.43 1.02
C THR A 16 -15.53 -23.62 2.39
N PHE A 17 -15.52 -24.87 2.88
CA PHE A 17 -14.78 -25.27 4.08
C PHE A 17 -13.40 -25.82 3.68
N ILE A 18 -12.33 -25.26 4.24
CA ILE A 18 -10.96 -25.80 4.10
C ILE A 18 -10.56 -26.42 5.43
N ILE A 19 -10.39 -27.75 5.45
CA ILE A 19 -10.07 -28.55 6.63
C ILE A 19 -8.60 -28.96 6.56
N LEU A 20 -7.83 -28.61 7.59
CA LEU A 20 -6.46 -29.11 7.73
C LEU A 20 -6.51 -30.46 8.46
N ASP A 21 -6.18 -31.55 7.77
CA ASP A 21 -6.20 -32.87 8.39
C ASP A 21 -4.95 -33.07 9.27
N ASN A 22 -5.15 -33.41 10.54
CA ASN A 22 -4.10 -33.78 11.48
C ASN A 22 -4.34 -35.15 12.14
N ARG A 23 -5.32 -35.92 11.65
CA ARG A 23 -5.76 -37.24 12.11
C ARG A 23 -6.50 -37.32 13.44
N THR A 24 -6.62 -36.25 14.24
CA THR A 24 -7.33 -36.31 15.54
C THR A 24 -8.37 -35.19 15.72
N THR A 25 -8.21 -34.06 15.03
CA THR A 25 -9.16 -32.94 15.02
C THR A 25 -9.26 -32.30 13.64
N ALA A 26 -10.47 -32.19 13.09
CA ALA A 26 -10.74 -31.39 11.89
C ALA A 26 -10.86 -29.90 12.24
N MET A 27 -9.79 -29.11 12.16
CA MET A 27 -9.84 -27.67 12.46
C MET A 27 -8.85 -26.80 11.66
N THR A 28 -9.13 -25.49 11.64
CA THR A 28 -8.37 -24.45 10.93
C THR A 28 -6.98 -24.12 11.52
N GLY A 29 -6.56 -24.72 12.65
CA GLY A 29 -5.16 -24.77 13.12
C GLY A 29 -4.89 -24.46 14.61
N HIS A 30 -3.74 -24.97 15.11
CA HIS A 30 -3.17 -24.86 16.48
C HIS A 30 -3.95 -25.53 17.65
N GLN A 31 -3.76 -26.85 17.83
CA GLN A 31 -3.95 -27.52 19.13
C GLN A 31 -2.73 -28.42 19.51
N PRO A 32 -2.45 -28.63 20.83
CA PRO A 32 -1.61 -29.73 21.31
C PRO A 32 -2.37 -31.04 21.04
N THR A 33 -1.89 -32.11 20.42
CA THR A 33 -0.57 -32.71 20.16
C THR A 33 -0.74 -33.69 18.98
N PRO A 34 0.27 -34.05 18.16
CA PRO A 34 0.13 -35.14 17.20
C PRO A 34 0.66 -36.41 17.89
N GLY A 35 -0.25 -37.29 18.33
CA GLY A 35 0.10 -38.63 18.82
C GLY A 35 0.29 -38.80 20.33
N VAL A 36 -0.26 -37.90 21.14
CA VAL A 36 -0.59 -38.13 22.57
C VAL A 36 -1.74 -37.16 22.85
N ASP A 37 -2.94 -37.64 22.54
CA ASP A 37 -4.12 -36.82 22.57
C ASP A 37 -4.52 -36.56 24.02
N TRP A 38 -4.77 -35.30 24.38
CA TRP A 38 -5.36 -34.88 25.65
C TRP A 38 -6.20 -33.61 25.35
N ASP A 39 -7.44 -33.53 25.80
CA ASP A 39 -8.32 -32.38 25.59
C ASP A 39 -7.97 -31.19 26.53
N VAL A 40 -8.78 -30.12 26.52
CA VAL A 40 -8.56 -28.92 27.36
C VAL A 40 -8.68 -29.16 28.87
N VAL A 41 -9.26 -30.28 29.29
CA VAL A 41 -9.31 -30.73 30.68
C VAL A 41 -8.27 -31.82 30.99
N GLY A 42 -7.65 -32.41 29.96
CA GLY A 42 -6.54 -33.34 30.07
C GLY A 42 -6.92 -34.80 29.86
N GLU A 43 -7.88 -35.11 28.96
CA GLU A 43 -8.38 -36.47 28.65
C GLU A 43 -8.07 -36.95 27.22
N THR A 44 -7.80 -38.24 26.99
CA THR A 44 -7.30 -38.74 25.68
C THR A 44 -8.32 -38.72 24.53
N THR A 45 -7.92 -38.29 23.33
CA THR A 45 -8.78 -38.20 22.11
C THR A 45 -8.43 -39.29 21.07
N PRO A 46 -9.40 -39.99 20.46
CA PRO A 46 -9.12 -41.01 19.44
C PRO A 46 -8.79 -40.42 18.04
N VAL A 47 -8.04 -41.18 17.24
CA VAL A 47 -7.75 -40.89 15.81
C VAL A 47 -9.04 -41.00 14.98
N GLN A 48 -9.25 -40.07 14.04
CA GLN A 48 -10.43 -39.99 13.17
C GLN A 48 -10.02 -39.82 11.70
N ASP A 49 -10.73 -40.49 10.79
CA ASP A 49 -10.63 -40.21 9.35
C ASP A 49 -11.56 -39.04 8.99
N ILE A 50 -10.96 -37.90 8.65
CA ILE A 50 -11.69 -36.68 8.37
C ILE A 50 -12.48 -36.77 7.06
N LEU A 51 -12.00 -37.54 6.08
CA LEU A 51 -12.71 -37.73 4.82
C LEU A 51 -14.01 -38.51 5.08
N ASP A 52 -13.93 -39.59 5.86
CA ASP A 52 -15.11 -40.38 6.21
C ASP A 52 -16.13 -39.59 7.03
N VAL A 53 -15.65 -38.75 7.97
CA VAL A 53 -16.52 -37.85 8.74
C VAL A 53 -17.26 -36.87 7.83
N VAL A 54 -16.56 -36.25 6.87
CA VAL A 54 -17.19 -35.31 5.93
C VAL A 54 -18.17 -36.02 5.00
N ASN A 55 -17.80 -37.19 4.47
CA ASN A 55 -18.69 -38.03 3.66
C ASN A 55 -19.95 -38.42 4.45
N GLY A 56 -19.81 -38.77 5.73
CA GLY A 56 -20.94 -39.07 6.61
C GLY A 56 -21.86 -37.87 6.85
N ILE A 57 -21.31 -36.65 6.93
CA ILE A 57 -22.11 -35.42 7.05
C ILE A 57 -22.80 -35.06 5.73
N ALA A 58 -22.14 -35.32 4.60
CA ALA A 58 -22.70 -35.11 3.27
C ALA A 58 -23.96 -35.96 3.06
N GLY A 59 -23.92 -37.22 3.52
CA GLY A 59 -25.00 -38.18 3.30
C GLY A 59 -25.23 -38.37 1.79
N ASN A 60 -26.46 -38.16 1.34
CA ASN A 60 -26.84 -38.24 -0.08
C ASN A 60 -26.74 -36.89 -0.82
N ASN A 61 -26.22 -35.83 -0.19
CA ASN A 61 -26.07 -34.54 -0.85
C ASN A 61 -24.83 -34.55 -1.73
N ASP A 62 -24.95 -34.03 -2.96
CA ASP A 62 -23.85 -33.93 -3.91
C ASP A 62 -22.93 -32.75 -3.52
N LEU A 63 -21.92 -33.03 -2.70
CA LEU A 63 -20.94 -32.05 -2.23
C LEU A 63 -19.62 -32.26 -2.95
N LEU A 64 -19.00 -31.16 -3.40
CA LEU A 64 -17.62 -31.20 -3.88
C LEU A 64 -16.67 -31.38 -2.68
N ILE A 65 -16.23 -32.61 -2.47
CA ILE A 65 -15.25 -33.00 -1.46
C ILE A 65 -13.94 -33.34 -2.16
N SER A 66 -12.88 -32.58 -1.91
CA SER A 66 -11.57 -32.82 -2.53
C SER A 66 -10.49 -32.92 -1.48
N ARG A 67 -9.63 -33.91 -1.61
CA ARG A 67 -8.43 -34.09 -0.79
C ARG A 67 -7.20 -33.68 -1.58
N VAL A 68 -6.32 -32.87 -1.00
CA VAL A 68 -5.19 -32.27 -1.73
C VAL A 68 -3.97 -32.12 -0.84
N ASP A 69 -2.78 -32.35 -1.41
CA ASP A 69 -1.52 -31.99 -0.76
C ASP A 69 -1.16 -30.52 -1.09
N PRO A 70 -1.21 -29.60 -0.10
CA PRO A 70 -0.87 -28.20 -0.33
C PRO A 70 0.62 -27.94 -0.57
N GLU A 71 1.50 -28.95 -0.48
CA GLU A 71 2.90 -28.83 -0.93
C GLU A 71 3.01 -28.74 -2.46
N ASP A 72 2.12 -29.40 -3.20
CA ASP A 72 1.98 -29.21 -4.65
C ASP A 72 1.14 -27.95 -4.93
N ARG A 73 1.83 -26.81 -5.10
CA ARG A 73 1.17 -25.52 -5.35
C ARG A 73 0.39 -25.47 -6.65
N ALA A 74 0.79 -26.22 -7.68
CA ALA A 74 0.11 -26.18 -8.97
C ALA A 74 -1.23 -26.91 -8.86
N SER A 75 -1.19 -28.14 -8.33
CA SER A 75 -2.40 -28.93 -8.06
C SER A 75 -3.31 -28.24 -7.04
N TYR A 76 -2.75 -27.71 -5.94
CA TYR A 76 -3.51 -27.01 -4.91
C TYR A 76 -4.22 -25.77 -5.44
N ARG A 77 -3.56 -24.98 -6.30
CA ARG A 77 -4.17 -23.80 -6.93
C ARG A 77 -5.32 -24.19 -7.85
N ALA A 78 -5.11 -25.15 -8.75
CA ALA A 78 -6.14 -25.62 -9.66
C ALA A 78 -7.35 -26.18 -8.90
N THR A 79 -7.10 -26.95 -7.84
CA THR A 79 -8.15 -27.52 -6.98
C THR A 79 -8.91 -26.41 -6.24
N LEU A 80 -8.21 -25.41 -5.68
CA LEU A 80 -8.85 -24.25 -5.04
C LEU A 80 -9.72 -23.45 -6.00
N GLU A 81 -9.21 -23.15 -7.20
CA GLU A 81 -9.95 -22.42 -8.23
C GLU A 81 -11.23 -23.17 -8.61
N THR A 82 -11.13 -24.48 -8.87
CA THR A 82 -12.28 -25.34 -9.17
C THR A 82 -13.27 -25.41 -8.00
N THR A 83 -12.76 -25.53 -6.77
CA THR A 83 -13.59 -25.72 -5.57
C THR A 83 -14.31 -24.44 -5.13
N ILE A 84 -13.69 -23.26 -5.33
CA ILE A 84 -14.30 -21.97 -5.00
C ILE A 84 -15.37 -21.60 -6.04
N LEU A 85 -15.17 -21.94 -7.32
CA LEU A 85 -16.10 -21.64 -8.41
C LEU A 85 -17.32 -22.57 -8.43
N ALA A 86 -17.25 -23.74 -7.78
CA ALA A 86 -18.39 -24.63 -7.63
C ALA A 86 -19.48 -24.03 -6.72
N GLN A 87 -20.75 -24.31 -7.03
CA GLN A 87 -21.90 -23.83 -6.26
C GLN A 87 -22.20 -24.73 -5.05
N GLY A 88 -22.80 -24.15 -4.00
CA GLY A 88 -23.26 -24.87 -2.82
C GLY A 88 -22.21 -25.02 -1.72
N VAL A 89 -22.32 -26.07 -0.91
CA VAL A 89 -21.34 -26.36 0.15
C VAL A 89 -20.20 -27.20 -0.43
N LYS A 90 -18.96 -26.78 -0.19
CA LYS A 90 -17.76 -27.46 -0.70
C LYS A 90 -16.79 -27.73 0.43
N VAL A 91 -16.08 -28.84 0.40
CA VAL A 91 -15.12 -29.21 1.43
C VAL A 91 -13.78 -29.61 0.82
N LEU A 92 -12.74 -28.86 1.15
CA LEU A 92 -11.36 -29.14 0.77
C LEU A 92 -10.59 -29.69 1.98
N ILE A 93 -10.13 -30.93 1.91
CA ILE A 93 -9.31 -31.57 2.93
C ILE A 93 -7.84 -31.45 2.52
N ALA A 94 -7.07 -30.67 3.26
CA ALA A 94 -5.67 -30.42 2.97
C ALA A 94 -4.77 -31.36 3.80
N ASP A 95 -4.08 -32.28 3.11
CA ASP A 95 -3.10 -33.22 3.63
C ASP A 95 -1.78 -32.52 3.97
N LYS A 96 -1.83 -31.61 4.93
CA LYS A 96 -0.65 -30.85 5.34
C LYS A 96 -0.05 -31.47 6.58
N GLU A 97 1.23 -31.84 6.53
CA GLU A 97 2.04 -31.79 7.75
C GLU A 97 2.04 -30.32 8.21
N CYS A 98 1.18 -29.99 9.19
CA CYS A 98 1.11 -28.64 9.72
C CYS A 98 2.54 -28.17 10.07
N GLY A 99 2.90 -26.93 9.77
CA GLY A 99 4.23 -26.40 10.09
C GLY A 99 4.60 -26.59 11.56
N ILE A 100 3.61 -26.77 12.44
CA ILE A 100 3.74 -27.17 13.84
C ILE A 100 4.31 -28.59 13.98
N THR A 101 3.84 -29.59 13.22
CA THR A 101 4.29 -30.99 13.29
C THR A 101 5.73 -31.11 12.84
N ARG A 102 6.10 -30.47 11.72
CA ARG A 102 7.51 -30.31 11.29
C ARG A 102 8.35 -29.61 12.36
N THR A 103 7.81 -28.53 12.95
CA THR A 103 8.47 -27.81 14.05
C THR A 103 8.59 -28.67 15.32
N ARG A 104 7.62 -29.53 15.62
CA ARG A 104 7.59 -30.42 16.79
C ARG A 104 8.64 -31.52 16.65
N ARG A 105 8.77 -32.14 15.47
CA ARG A 105 9.85 -33.09 15.17
C ARG A 105 11.21 -32.45 15.36
N ARG A 106 11.42 -31.26 14.77
CA ARG A 106 12.66 -30.47 14.97
C ARG A 106 12.89 -30.15 16.45
N ARG A 107 11.88 -29.66 17.16
CA ARG A 107 11.95 -29.33 18.60
C ARG A 107 12.14 -30.57 19.48
N ARG A 108 11.70 -31.75 19.06
CA ARG A 108 11.96 -33.01 19.77
C ARG A 108 13.45 -33.32 19.68
N ALA A 109 14.02 -33.32 18.47
CA ALA A 109 15.46 -33.47 18.27
C ALA A 109 16.28 -32.40 19.02
N GLU A 110 15.86 -31.13 18.97
CA GLU A 110 16.51 -30.05 19.75
C GLU A 110 16.42 -30.31 21.26
N ARG A 111 15.30 -30.84 21.78
CA ARG A 111 15.14 -31.17 23.20
C ARG A 111 15.98 -32.37 23.62
N ASP A 112 16.08 -33.38 22.76
CA ASP A 112 16.92 -34.54 23.01
C ASP A 112 18.40 -34.12 23.07
N GLU A 113 18.83 -33.24 22.16
CA GLU A 113 20.17 -32.65 22.22
C GLU A 113 20.37 -31.76 23.46
N ILE A 114 19.36 -30.96 23.86
CA ILE A 114 19.44 -30.17 25.11
C ILE A 114 19.58 -31.08 26.33
N ARG A 115 18.88 -32.22 26.37
CA ARG A 115 19.01 -33.19 27.47
C ARG A 115 20.41 -33.80 27.54
N GLU A 116 21.03 -34.05 26.38
CA GLU A 116 22.36 -34.63 26.29
C GLU A 116 23.48 -33.62 26.56
N LYS A 117 23.43 -32.44 25.94
CA LYS A 117 24.53 -31.45 25.90
C LYS A 117 24.25 -30.17 26.70
N GLY A 118 23.03 -29.99 27.20
CA GLY A 118 22.57 -28.75 27.84
C GLY A 118 22.18 -27.62 26.88
N PHE A 119 22.44 -27.75 25.57
CA PHE A 119 22.12 -26.74 24.56
C PHE A 119 22.05 -27.33 23.13
N VAL A 120 21.47 -26.58 22.20
CA VAL A 120 21.43 -26.94 20.76
C VAL A 120 22.71 -26.46 20.08
N SER A 121 23.47 -27.39 19.48
CA SER A 121 24.79 -27.11 18.91
C SER A 121 24.74 -26.36 17.58
N SER A 122 23.70 -26.59 16.77
CA SER A 122 23.50 -25.84 15.53
C SER A 122 22.04 -25.56 15.22
N VAL A 123 21.75 -24.30 14.85
CA VAL A 123 20.40 -23.84 14.51
C VAL A 123 20.43 -23.09 13.19
N GLU A 124 19.64 -23.53 12.22
CA GLU A 124 19.41 -22.79 10.99
C GLU A 124 18.27 -21.77 11.17
N ARG A 125 18.39 -20.59 10.55
CA ARG A 125 17.38 -19.52 10.52
C ARG A 125 17.37 -18.81 9.17
N MET A 126 16.19 -18.48 8.68
CA MET A 126 15.97 -17.52 7.61
C MET A 126 15.85 -16.13 8.23
N THR A 127 16.59 -15.18 7.67
CA THR A 127 16.48 -13.77 8.05
C THR A 127 16.30 -12.92 6.82
N VAL A 128 15.60 -11.80 6.97
CA VAL A 128 15.73 -10.68 6.06
C VAL A 128 16.94 -9.85 6.49
N ASN A 129 17.65 -9.28 5.52
CA ASN A 129 18.67 -8.26 5.69
C ASN A 129 18.07 -6.86 5.41
N PRO A 130 17.73 -6.08 6.46
CA PRO A 130 17.20 -4.73 6.33
C PRO A 130 18.07 -3.74 5.55
N GLU A 131 19.41 -3.82 5.63
CA GLU A 131 20.30 -2.93 4.88
C GLU A 131 20.17 -3.13 3.37
N PHE A 132 19.91 -4.37 2.94
CA PHE A 132 19.71 -4.67 1.53
C PHE A 132 18.26 -4.45 1.07
N CYS A 133 17.29 -4.67 1.95
CA CYS A 133 15.86 -4.50 1.67
C CYS A 133 15.56 -3.13 1.04
N ARG A 134 14.76 -3.12 -0.05
CA ARG A 134 14.25 -1.88 -0.69
C ARG A 134 12.84 -1.51 -0.23
N PHE A 135 12.23 -2.30 0.66
CA PHE A 135 10.86 -2.11 1.15
C PHE A 135 9.80 -2.07 0.03
N CYS A 136 10.00 -2.84 -1.03
CA CYS A 136 9.06 -2.97 -2.14
C CYS A 136 7.86 -3.91 -1.85
N MET A 137 7.79 -4.47 -0.65
CA MET A 137 6.72 -5.37 -0.18
C MET A 137 6.46 -6.64 -0.99
N ALA A 138 7.24 -6.89 -2.05
CA ALA A 138 7.13 -8.08 -2.89
C ALA A 138 7.14 -9.37 -2.06
N CYS A 139 8.02 -9.46 -1.06
CA CYS A 139 8.06 -10.61 -0.17
C CYS A 139 6.76 -10.84 0.60
N SER A 140 6.12 -9.78 1.09
CA SER A 140 4.84 -9.89 1.80
C SER A 140 3.70 -10.27 0.86
N GLU A 141 3.66 -9.69 -0.33
CA GLU A 141 2.60 -9.95 -1.33
C GLU A 141 2.69 -11.37 -1.88
N ILE A 142 3.90 -11.86 -2.17
CA ILE A 142 4.13 -13.21 -2.69
C ILE A 142 3.86 -14.27 -1.63
N THR A 143 4.21 -13.99 -0.36
CA THR A 143 4.18 -15.04 0.69
C THR A 143 2.99 -14.94 1.64
N GLY A 144 2.37 -13.77 1.81
CA GLY A 144 1.40 -13.52 2.88
C GLY A 144 1.94 -13.85 4.28
N CYS A 145 3.25 -13.89 4.47
CA CYS A 145 3.85 -14.54 5.63
C CYS A 145 3.75 -13.66 6.89
N PRO A 146 3.10 -14.14 7.97
CA PRO A 146 3.05 -13.42 9.26
C PRO A 146 4.40 -13.43 9.99
N GLY A 147 5.40 -14.18 9.50
CA GLY A 147 6.77 -14.18 10.02
C GLY A 147 7.61 -12.99 9.56
N LEU A 148 7.01 -12.03 8.86
CA LEU A 148 7.62 -10.78 8.42
C LEU A 148 7.09 -9.62 9.28
N LYS A 149 7.97 -8.69 9.64
CA LYS A 149 7.62 -7.45 10.35
C LYS A 149 8.26 -6.25 9.67
N HIS A 150 7.67 -5.08 9.90
CA HIS A 150 8.33 -3.81 9.57
C HIS A 150 9.28 -3.44 10.70
N VAL A 151 10.44 -2.90 10.36
CA VAL A 151 11.39 -2.34 11.31
C VAL A 151 11.83 -0.98 10.82
N GLN A 152 11.88 0.00 11.72
CA GLN A 152 12.44 1.30 11.40
C GLN A 152 13.97 1.21 11.40
N THR A 153 14.61 1.58 10.29
CA THR A 153 16.07 1.67 10.16
C THR A 153 16.54 3.09 9.86
N ASP A 154 17.85 3.34 9.86
CA ASP A 154 18.43 4.63 9.41
C ASP A 154 18.19 4.92 7.92
N TYR A 155 17.53 4.00 7.21
CA TYR A 155 17.17 4.10 5.81
C TYR A 155 15.64 4.14 5.63
N GLY A 156 14.89 4.51 6.67
CA GLY A 156 13.43 4.40 6.73
C GLY A 156 12.94 2.99 7.07
N PRO A 157 11.66 2.69 6.83
CA PRO A 157 11.09 1.38 7.14
C PRO A 157 11.67 0.29 6.23
N ARG A 158 11.94 -0.88 6.81
CA ARG A 158 12.47 -2.06 6.12
C ARG A 158 11.73 -3.31 6.57
N MET A 159 11.80 -4.35 5.75
CA MET A 159 11.33 -5.66 6.15
C MET A 159 12.37 -6.32 7.05
N ASP A 160 11.89 -7.00 8.09
CA ASP A 160 12.69 -7.90 8.92
C ASP A 160 11.92 -9.19 9.23
N THR A 161 12.62 -10.23 9.66
CA THR A 161 12.01 -11.47 10.15
C THR A 161 11.57 -11.32 11.60
N ASP A 162 10.31 -11.61 11.89
CA ASP A 162 9.80 -11.74 13.25
C ASP A 162 10.13 -13.13 13.80
N LEU A 163 11.01 -13.20 14.81
CA LEU A 163 11.42 -14.45 15.43
C LEU A 163 10.31 -15.14 16.24
N THR A 164 9.27 -14.40 16.61
CA THR A 164 8.10 -14.91 17.32
C THR A 164 7.21 -15.72 16.39
N HIS A 165 6.94 -15.18 15.20
CA HIS A 165 5.98 -15.74 14.26
C HIS A 165 6.61 -16.64 13.18
N CYS A 166 7.88 -16.40 12.83
CA CYS A 166 8.59 -17.17 11.81
C CYS A 166 8.85 -18.62 12.29
N VAL A 167 8.28 -19.59 11.58
CA VAL A 167 8.48 -21.03 11.83
C VAL A 167 9.77 -21.57 11.20
N ASN A 168 10.43 -20.75 10.38
CA ASN A 168 11.68 -21.07 9.70
C ASN A 168 11.58 -22.32 8.79
N ASP A 169 10.57 -22.36 7.92
CA ASP A 169 10.33 -23.45 6.97
C ASP A 169 11.07 -23.29 5.64
N GLY A 170 11.66 -22.11 5.39
CA GLY A 170 12.39 -21.75 4.17
C GLY A 170 11.50 -21.44 2.96
N ALA A 171 10.17 -21.37 3.12
CA ALA A 171 9.24 -21.19 1.99
C ALA A 171 9.54 -19.90 1.18
N CYS A 172 9.85 -18.81 1.88
CA CYS A 172 10.20 -17.53 1.25
C CYS A 172 11.43 -17.59 0.35
N ALA A 173 12.43 -18.42 0.70
CA ALA A 173 13.62 -18.60 -0.12
C ALA A 173 13.35 -19.52 -1.33
N ARG A 174 12.55 -20.58 -1.15
CA ARG A 174 12.20 -21.52 -2.23
C ARG A 174 11.42 -20.85 -3.36
N VAL A 175 10.50 -19.94 -3.03
CA VAL A 175 9.72 -19.19 -4.04
C VAL A 175 10.45 -17.96 -4.58
N GLY A 176 11.70 -17.71 -4.14
CA GLY A 176 12.47 -16.55 -4.59
C GLY A 176 11.84 -15.19 -4.19
N ALA A 177 11.09 -15.14 -3.08
CA ALA A 177 10.24 -13.99 -2.74
C ALA A 177 10.98 -12.65 -2.60
N CYS A 178 12.26 -12.67 -2.21
CA CYS A 178 13.10 -11.47 -2.15
C CYS A 178 14.59 -11.80 -2.00
N TRP A 179 15.44 -10.94 -2.57
CA TRP A 179 16.90 -11.02 -2.47
C TRP A 179 17.47 -10.63 -1.09
N SER A 180 16.65 -9.96 -0.27
CA SER A 180 17.02 -9.63 1.11
C SER A 180 17.02 -10.86 2.02
N PHE A 181 16.47 -12.00 1.60
CA PHE A 181 16.53 -13.21 2.39
C PHE A 181 17.94 -13.81 2.42
N GLU A 182 18.32 -14.30 3.59
CA GLU A 182 19.59 -14.97 3.85
C GLU A 182 19.33 -16.15 4.78
N ARG A 183 20.07 -17.24 4.55
CA ARG A 183 20.08 -18.38 5.46
C ARG A 183 21.29 -18.25 6.38
N LEU A 184 21.03 -18.30 7.68
CA LEU A 184 22.01 -18.26 8.76
C LEU A 184 22.08 -19.64 9.40
N THR A 185 23.29 -20.10 9.66
CA THR A 185 23.55 -21.26 10.51
C THR A 185 24.31 -20.78 11.72
N ILE A 186 23.66 -20.82 12.88
CA ILE A 186 24.27 -20.53 14.18
C ILE A 186 24.90 -21.82 14.68
N ARG A 187 26.16 -21.75 15.11
CA ARG A 187 26.90 -22.86 15.73
C ARG A 187 27.34 -22.43 17.11
N ARG A 188 27.05 -23.25 18.11
CA ARG A 188 27.36 -23.01 19.51
C ARG A 188 28.32 -24.07 20.03
N LYS A 189 29.23 -23.66 20.91
CA LYS A 189 30.16 -24.56 21.62
C LYS A 189 29.84 -24.68 23.11
N ALA A 190 29.08 -23.73 23.64
CA ALA A 190 28.66 -23.68 25.03
C ALA A 190 27.17 -23.28 25.10
N PRO A 191 26.51 -23.49 26.25
CA PRO A 191 25.17 -22.97 26.48
C PRO A 191 25.09 -21.46 26.23
N PRO A 192 24.01 -20.97 25.60
CA PRO A 192 23.81 -19.54 25.43
C PRO A 192 23.71 -18.88 26.82
N ARG A 193 24.33 -17.70 26.97
CA ARG A 193 24.16 -16.92 28.22
C ARG A 193 22.71 -16.49 28.34
N SER A 194 22.21 -16.46 29.58
CA SER A 194 20.95 -15.77 29.85
C SER A 194 21.08 -14.32 29.40
N ARG A 195 20.15 -13.84 28.58
CA ARG A 195 20.03 -12.41 28.22
C ARG A 195 19.55 -11.56 29.38
N VAL A 196 19.13 -12.21 30.45
CA VAL A 196 18.48 -11.64 31.59
C VAL A 196 19.55 -11.14 32.56
N PRO A 197 19.66 -9.82 32.80
CA PRO A 197 20.48 -9.29 33.88
C PRO A 197 19.98 -9.79 35.23
N GLU A 198 20.79 -9.71 36.28
CA GLU A 198 20.26 -9.78 37.65
C GLU A 198 19.35 -8.56 37.87
N LEU A 199 18.04 -8.79 37.83
CA LEU A 199 17.01 -7.72 37.94
C LEU A 199 16.47 -7.58 39.38
N GLY A 200 17.05 -8.30 40.35
CA GLY A 200 16.60 -8.28 41.75
C GLY A 200 15.11 -8.61 41.87
N LEU A 201 14.68 -9.75 41.33
CA LEU A 201 13.27 -10.18 41.31
C LEU A 201 12.82 -10.94 42.56
N ASP A 202 13.74 -11.17 43.51
CA ASP A 202 13.49 -11.97 44.70
C ASP A 202 12.77 -11.18 45.80
N ASP A 203 12.98 -9.85 45.86
CA ASP A 203 12.42 -8.94 46.87
C ASP A 203 11.38 -7.98 46.27
N ILE A 204 10.30 -8.53 45.71
CA ILE A 204 9.17 -7.71 45.21
C ILE A 204 8.03 -7.75 46.24
N PRO A 205 7.62 -6.60 46.82
CA PRO A 205 6.56 -6.57 47.83
C PRO A 205 5.24 -7.13 47.28
N GLU A 206 4.44 -7.73 48.16
CA GLU A 206 3.10 -8.17 47.78
C GLU A 206 2.19 -6.94 47.62
N PRO A 207 1.42 -6.83 46.52
CA PRO A 207 0.61 -5.66 46.27
C PRO A 207 -0.58 -5.60 47.23
N HIS A 208 -0.98 -4.39 47.61
CA HIS A 208 -2.23 -4.19 48.33
C HIS A 208 -3.41 -4.49 47.40
N LYS A 209 -4.17 -5.56 47.69
CA LYS A 209 -5.36 -5.94 46.90
C LYS A 209 -6.40 -4.83 46.94
N ARG A 210 -6.90 -4.41 45.78
CA ARG A 210 -7.97 -3.40 45.72
C ARG A 210 -9.31 -4.05 46.11
N PRO A 211 -10.14 -3.38 46.92
CA PRO A 211 -11.46 -3.89 47.24
C PRO A 211 -12.31 -3.96 45.96
N HIS A 212 -13.04 -5.06 45.80
CA HIS A 212 -14.03 -5.24 44.74
C HIS A 212 -15.36 -5.70 45.34
N GLY A 213 -16.44 -5.52 44.57
CA GLY A 213 -17.76 -6.02 44.95
C GLY A 213 -17.83 -7.56 44.89
N PRO A 214 -19.04 -8.15 45.01
CA PRO A 214 -19.20 -9.61 44.98
C PRO A 214 -18.81 -10.24 43.63
N THR A 215 -18.68 -9.43 42.58
CA THR A 215 -18.28 -9.86 41.24
C THR A 215 -17.20 -8.95 40.65
N TRP A 216 -16.13 -9.55 40.13
CA TRP A 216 -15.01 -8.89 39.45
C TRP A 216 -14.90 -9.35 37.99
N HIS A 217 -14.68 -8.41 37.07
CA HIS A 217 -14.69 -8.63 35.62
C HIS A 217 -13.36 -8.24 34.97
N ALA A 218 -12.78 -9.14 34.17
CA ALA A 218 -11.61 -8.85 33.37
C ALA A 218 -11.83 -9.16 31.89
N TYR A 219 -11.50 -8.18 31.05
CA TYR A 219 -11.48 -8.33 29.59
C TYR A 219 -10.04 -8.39 29.10
N LEU A 220 -9.68 -9.48 28.44
CA LEU A 220 -8.36 -9.67 27.85
C LEU A 220 -8.49 -9.51 26.32
N ALA A 221 -7.73 -8.59 25.74
CA ALA A 221 -7.73 -8.29 24.31
C ALA A 221 -6.35 -8.53 23.70
N GLY A 222 -6.28 -9.23 22.57
CA GLY A 222 -5.00 -9.54 21.94
C GLY A 222 -5.12 -10.08 20.52
N VAL A 223 -3.97 -10.27 19.89
CA VAL A 223 -3.85 -10.86 18.55
C VAL A 223 -3.25 -12.26 18.66
N GLY A 224 -3.93 -13.26 18.11
CA GLY A 224 -3.52 -14.67 18.14
C GLY A 224 -3.93 -15.41 19.42
N GLY A 225 -4.63 -16.54 19.26
CA GLY A 225 -5.40 -17.16 20.34
C GLY A 225 -4.61 -17.87 21.45
N MET A 226 -3.33 -18.20 21.24
CA MET A 226 -2.55 -18.96 22.22
C MET A 226 -2.15 -18.15 23.45
N GLY A 227 -1.79 -16.87 23.28
CA GLY A 227 -1.33 -16.01 24.38
C GLY A 227 -2.46 -15.61 25.32
N ILE A 228 -3.57 -15.14 24.75
CA ILE A 228 -4.78 -14.77 25.51
C ILE A 228 -5.37 -15.99 26.21
N GLY A 229 -5.51 -17.11 25.50
CA GLY A 229 -6.03 -18.34 26.11
C GLY A 229 -5.18 -18.83 27.28
N LEU A 230 -3.85 -18.71 27.20
CA LEU A 230 -2.95 -19.05 28.29
C LEU A 230 -3.14 -18.13 29.52
N ALA A 231 -3.23 -16.82 29.29
CA ALA A 231 -3.47 -15.86 30.37
C ALA A 231 -4.84 -16.09 31.04
N THR A 232 -5.87 -16.36 30.25
CA THR A 232 -7.20 -16.74 30.74
C THR A 232 -7.15 -18.01 31.58
N GLN A 233 -6.48 -19.07 31.11
CA GLN A 233 -6.34 -20.32 31.86
C GLN A 233 -5.68 -20.11 33.22
N ILE A 234 -4.63 -19.28 33.28
CA ILE A 234 -3.95 -18.93 34.53
C ILE A 234 -4.91 -18.21 35.48
N LEU A 235 -5.65 -17.20 35.00
CA LEU A 235 -6.62 -16.47 35.81
C LEU A 235 -7.72 -17.40 36.33
N VAL A 236 -8.32 -18.23 35.47
CA VAL A 236 -9.38 -19.16 35.86
C VAL A 236 -8.89 -20.15 36.93
N ARG A 237 -7.73 -20.78 36.72
CA ARG A 237 -7.15 -21.72 37.68
C ARG A 237 -6.78 -21.03 39.00
N ALA A 238 -6.22 -19.84 38.94
CA ALA A 238 -5.90 -19.06 40.14
C ALA A 238 -7.15 -18.67 40.93
N GLY A 239 -8.22 -18.27 40.23
CA GLY A 239 -9.51 -17.94 40.84
C GLY A 239 -10.15 -19.13 41.55
N HIS A 240 -10.21 -20.29 40.90
CA HIS A 240 -10.67 -21.53 41.54
C HIS A 240 -9.81 -21.93 42.75
N LYS A 241 -8.48 -21.76 42.65
CA LYS A 241 -7.56 -22.07 43.75
C LYS A 241 -7.75 -21.15 44.96
N GLU A 242 -8.08 -19.88 44.73
CA GLU A 242 -8.39 -18.89 45.77
C GLU A 242 -9.79 -19.10 46.37
N GLY A 243 -10.68 -19.85 45.70
CA GLY A 243 -12.02 -20.18 46.16
C GLY A 243 -13.17 -19.42 45.49
N TYR A 244 -12.91 -18.72 44.38
CA TYR A 244 -13.98 -18.07 43.59
C TYR A 244 -14.72 -19.06 42.69
N HIS A 245 -15.98 -18.75 42.40
CA HIS A 245 -16.66 -19.29 41.23
C HIS A 245 -16.28 -18.46 40.01
N VAL A 246 -15.73 -19.10 38.98
CA VAL A 246 -15.23 -18.41 37.78
C VAL A 246 -16.01 -18.83 36.54
N ALA A 247 -16.58 -17.85 35.84
CA ALA A 247 -17.13 -18.03 34.49
C ALA A 247 -16.26 -17.31 33.47
N PHE A 248 -16.14 -17.86 32.25
CA PHE A 248 -15.39 -17.21 31.19
C PHE A 248 -15.99 -17.49 29.81
N VAL A 249 -15.77 -16.57 28.87
CA VAL A 249 -16.11 -16.71 27.45
C VAL A 249 -14.89 -16.34 26.61
N ASP A 250 -14.45 -17.29 25.78
CA ASP A 250 -13.33 -17.12 24.88
C ASP A 250 -13.80 -17.04 23.43
N LYS A 251 -13.47 -15.97 22.72
CA LYS A 251 -13.61 -15.93 21.26
C LYS A 251 -12.42 -16.64 20.61
N LYS A 252 -12.46 -17.97 20.56
CA LYS A 252 -11.52 -18.80 19.76
C LYS A 252 -12.23 -19.22 18.47
N GLY A 253 -11.72 -18.87 17.29
CA GLY A 253 -12.36 -19.46 16.10
C GLY A 253 -11.96 -19.09 14.68
N LEU A 254 -11.36 -17.93 14.36
CA LEU A 254 -11.19 -17.56 12.93
C LEU A 254 -9.83 -16.99 12.51
N ALA A 255 -8.98 -16.58 13.46
CA ALA A 255 -7.66 -16.06 13.13
C ALA A 255 -6.60 -16.55 14.11
N ILE A 256 -5.77 -17.49 13.64
CA ILE A 256 -4.74 -18.15 14.44
C ILE A 256 -3.47 -17.29 14.57
N ARG A 257 -3.23 -16.44 13.57
CA ARG A 257 -2.14 -15.48 13.52
C ARG A 257 -2.69 -14.18 12.95
N ASN A 258 -2.33 -13.06 13.55
CA ASN A 258 -2.66 -11.71 13.08
C ASN A 258 -4.17 -11.38 13.00
N GLY A 259 -5.03 -12.05 13.78
CA GLY A 259 -6.39 -11.57 13.99
C GLY A 259 -6.81 -11.54 15.45
N GLY A 260 -7.85 -10.75 15.69
CA GLY A 260 -8.33 -10.36 17.01
C GLY A 260 -8.94 -11.51 17.79
N VAL A 261 -8.50 -11.64 19.03
CA VAL A 261 -8.99 -12.58 20.04
C VAL A 261 -9.28 -11.82 21.31
N ASN A 262 -10.36 -12.20 21.98
CA ASN A 262 -10.66 -11.72 23.31
C ASN A 262 -11.14 -12.86 24.21
N SER A 263 -10.96 -12.62 25.50
CA SER A 263 -11.46 -13.47 26.56
C SER A 263 -12.09 -12.60 27.65
N GLN A 264 -13.22 -13.05 28.17
CA GLN A 264 -13.98 -12.37 29.21
C GLN A 264 -14.00 -13.29 30.41
N VAL A 265 -13.57 -12.80 31.56
CA VAL A 265 -13.41 -13.59 32.79
C VAL A 265 -14.15 -12.89 33.92
N VAL A 266 -14.97 -13.66 34.63
CA VAL A 266 -15.83 -13.17 35.70
C VAL A 266 -15.58 -14.02 36.95
N PHE A 267 -15.14 -13.38 38.03
CA PHE A 267 -14.97 -14.00 39.34
C PHE A 267 -16.13 -13.57 40.22
N THR A 268 -16.76 -14.52 40.91
CA THR A 268 -17.82 -14.21 41.87
C THR A 268 -17.66 -15.02 43.15
N THR A 269 -18.11 -14.44 44.26
CA THR A 269 -18.33 -15.14 45.52
C THR A 269 -19.81 -15.51 45.70
N GLU A 270 -20.68 -15.13 44.77
CA GLU A 270 -22.11 -15.44 44.82
C GLU A 270 -22.38 -16.88 44.38
N SER A 271 -23.35 -17.52 45.02
CA SER A 271 -23.80 -18.88 44.68
C SER A 271 -24.76 -18.94 43.49
N ARG A 272 -25.12 -17.79 42.89
CA ARG A 272 -26.07 -17.70 41.78
C ARG A 272 -25.40 -18.01 40.44
N PRO A 273 -26.12 -18.56 39.45
CA PRO A 273 -25.60 -18.73 38.09
C PRO A 273 -25.15 -17.39 37.50
N ILE A 274 -23.90 -17.30 37.06
CA ILE A 274 -23.32 -16.11 36.44
C ILE A 274 -23.05 -16.34 34.95
N THR A 275 -23.15 -15.26 34.16
CA THR A 275 -22.73 -15.26 32.75
C THR A 275 -21.25 -14.91 32.63
N GLY A 276 -20.54 -15.54 31.69
CA GLY A 276 -19.17 -15.16 31.36
C GLY A 276 -19.06 -13.93 30.44
N MET A 277 -20.18 -13.30 30.06
CA MET A 277 -20.20 -12.06 29.28
C MET A 277 -20.23 -10.84 30.19
N ILE A 278 -19.26 -9.94 30.01
CA ILE A 278 -19.14 -8.69 30.76
C ILE A 278 -20.19 -7.70 30.24
N PRO A 279 -21.05 -7.15 31.11
CA PRO A 279 -22.00 -6.13 30.70
C PRO A 279 -21.32 -4.81 30.31
N PHE A 280 -22.04 -3.96 29.58
CA PHE A 280 -21.53 -2.67 29.11
C PHE A 280 -20.89 -1.85 30.23
N GLY A 281 -19.64 -1.43 30.03
CA GLY A 281 -18.90 -0.61 30.98
C GLY A 281 -18.62 -1.23 32.35
N LYS A 282 -18.80 -2.55 32.52
CA LYS A 282 -18.63 -3.24 33.81
C LYS A 282 -17.27 -3.91 34.00
N ALA A 283 -16.35 -3.84 33.04
CA ALA A 283 -14.99 -4.36 33.22
C ALA A 283 -14.27 -3.62 34.36
N ASP A 284 -13.72 -4.36 35.31
CA ASP A 284 -12.84 -3.82 36.35
C ASP A 284 -11.40 -3.68 35.80
N LEU A 285 -10.98 -4.66 35.00
CA LEU A 285 -9.68 -4.67 34.32
C LEU A 285 -9.83 -4.88 32.81
N LEU A 286 -9.27 -3.96 32.03
CA LEU A 286 -8.98 -4.16 30.61
C LEU A 286 -7.49 -4.49 30.44
N LEU A 287 -7.19 -5.75 30.14
CA LEU A 287 -5.83 -6.22 29.84
C LEU A 287 -5.62 -6.25 28.32
N GLY A 288 -5.10 -5.16 27.77
CA GLY A 288 -4.81 -5.00 26.35
C GLY A 288 -3.43 -5.51 26.00
N VAL A 289 -3.27 -6.80 25.69
CA VAL A 289 -2.02 -7.36 25.15
C VAL A 289 -1.73 -6.81 23.76
N ASP A 290 -2.77 -6.48 23.00
CA ASP A 290 -2.70 -5.75 21.74
C ASP A 290 -3.56 -4.48 21.82
N ILE A 291 -2.96 -3.34 21.48
CA ILE A 291 -3.62 -2.03 21.63
C ILE A 291 -4.79 -1.82 20.66
N LEU A 292 -4.72 -2.38 19.45
CA LEU A 292 -5.79 -2.25 18.46
C LEU A 292 -7.03 -3.03 18.91
N GLU A 293 -6.83 -4.25 19.41
CA GLU A 293 -7.94 -5.06 19.96
C GLU A 293 -8.49 -4.50 21.28
N ALA A 294 -7.64 -3.87 22.09
CA ALA A 294 -8.08 -3.16 23.29
C ALA A 294 -8.98 -1.97 22.93
N ALA A 295 -8.60 -1.15 21.94
CA ALA A 295 -9.42 -0.05 21.47
C ALA A 295 -10.77 -0.53 20.88
N ARG A 296 -10.76 -1.64 20.12
CA ARG A 296 -11.99 -2.27 19.58
C ARG A 296 -12.96 -2.71 20.68
N ALA A 297 -12.47 -3.04 21.87
CA ALA A 297 -13.32 -3.42 23.00
C ALA A 297 -14.19 -2.26 23.53
N MET A 298 -13.90 -1.03 23.10
CA MET A 298 -14.52 0.21 23.57
C MET A 298 -15.24 0.96 22.44
N GLU A 299 -15.16 0.46 21.21
CA GLU A 299 -15.74 1.14 20.04
C GLU A 299 -17.26 1.32 20.22
N PRO A 300 -17.79 2.55 20.08
CA PRO A 300 -19.22 2.81 20.32
C PRO A 300 -20.15 2.00 19.42
N ALA A 301 -19.72 1.71 18.19
CA ALA A 301 -20.44 0.85 17.24
C ALA A 301 -20.19 -0.66 17.46
N GLY A 302 -19.25 -1.01 18.35
CA GLY A 302 -18.86 -2.38 18.66
C GLY A 302 -19.89 -3.14 19.49
N ARG A 303 -19.81 -4.48 19.47
CA ARG A 303 -20.76 -5.35 20.20
C ARG A 303 -20.41 -5.61 21.66
N THR A 304 -19.15 -5.40 22.08
CA THR A 304 -18.66 -5.76 23.42
C THR A 304 -18.67 -4.60 24.41
N ARG A 305 -18.12 -3.42 24.05
CA ARG A 305 -18.20 -2.15 24.80
C ARG A 305 -18.06 -2.33 26.34
N VAL A 306 -16.97 -2.95 26.75
CA VAL A 306 -16.83 -3.47 28.12
C VAL A 306 -16.33 -2.45 29.14
N ALA A 307 -15.75 -1.34 28.70
CA ALA A 307 -15.04 -0.40 29.54
C ALA A 307 -15.80 0.92 29.78
N SER A 308 -15.54 1.54 30.93
CA SER A 308 -16.09 2.84 31.32
C SER A 308 -15.03 3.70 32.01
N ALA A 309 -15.07 5.02 31.79
CA ALA A 309 -14.20 5.99 32.44
C ALA A 309 -14.37 6.01 33.98
N GLU A 310 -15.51 5.57 34.49
CA GLU A 310 -15.79 5.56 35.94
C GLU A 310 -15.32 4.30 36.64
N ARG A 311 -15.03 3.21 35.92
CA ARG A 311 -14.81 1.88 36.52
C ARG A 311 -13.53 1.19 36.08
N THR A 312 -13.22 1.25 34.79
CA THR A 312 -12.26 0.31 34.19
C THR A 312 -10.84 0.82 34.33
N ALA A 313 -9.97 0.03 34.96
CA ALA A 313 -8.53 0.19 34.89
C ALA A 313 -8.00 -0.45 33.60
N ALA A 314 -7.03 0.18 32.94
CA ALA A 314 -6.44 -0.29 31.69
C ALA A 314 -4.97 -0.59 31.86
N VAL A 315 -4.57 -1.82 31.54
CA VAL A 315 -3.17 -2.25 31.44
C VAL A 315 -2.91 -2.61 29.99
N ILE A 316 -2.15 -1.76 29.28
CA ILE A 316 -2.00 -1.79 27.82
C ILE A 316 -0.55 -2.02 27.40
N ASN A 317 -0.34 -3.00 26.52
CA ASN A 317 0.90 -3.16 25.79
C ASN A 317 0.86 -2.29 24.52
N THR A 318 1.69 -1.25 24.47
CA THR A 318 1.73 -0.27 23.36
C THR A 318 2.47 -0.77 22.12
N HIS A 319 2.92 -2.03 22.15
CA HIS A 319 3.63 -2.62 21.03
C HIS A 319 2.76 -2.66 19.76
N LYS A 320 3.24 -2.04 18.69
CA LYS A 320 2.60 -2.10 17.37
C LYS A 320 2.82 -3.48 16.73
N ALA A 321 1.85 -4.38 16.90
CA ALA A 321 1.80 -5.62 16.14
C ALA A 321 1.12 -5.36 14.77
N PRO A 322 1.84 -5.44 13.65
CA PRO A 322 1.25 -5.12 12.36
C PRO A 322 0.25 -6.21 11.95
N THR A 323 -0.93 -5.79 11.48
CA THR A 323 -1.90 -6.69 10.84
C THR A 323 -1.35 -7.22 9.52
N ILE A 324 -1.99 -8.22 8.92
CA ILE A 324 -1.57 -8.71 7.59
C ILE A 324 -1.66 -7.59 6.53
N ASN A 325 -2.68 -6.72 6.61
CA ASN A 325 -2.82 -5.57 5.73
C ASN A 325 -1.73 -4.53 5.96
N ALA A 326 -1.31 -4.31 7.22
CA ALA A 326 -0.16 -3.47 7.53
C ALA A 326 1.14 -4.06 6.99
N ILE A 327 1.35 -5.38 7.14
CA ILE A 327 2.47 -6.08 6.53
C ILE A 327 2.44 -6.01 5.00
N LEU A 328 1.28 -5.79 4.37
CA LEU A 328 1.13 -5.56 2.93
C LEU A 328 1.19 -4.09 2.52
N GLY A 329 1.32 -3.15 3.47
CA GLY A 329 1.34 -1.71 3.22
C GLY A 329 0.01 -1.17 2.68
N ARG A 330 -1.11 -1.81 3.04
CA ARG A 330 -2.47 -1.43 2.65
C ARG A 330 -3.18 -0.58 3.71
N GLU A 331 -2.89 -0.84 4.97
CA GLU A 331 -3.46 -0.14 6.13
C GLU A 331 -2.34 0.15 7.11
N ASP A 332 -2.44 1.20 7.89
CA ASP A 332 -1.61 1.39 9.07
C ASP A 332 -2.43 2.08 10.16
N PHE A 333 -2.05 1.87 11.41
CA PHE A 333 -2.73 2.51 12.55
C PHE A 333 -1.74 3.24 13.44
N ASP A 334 -2.19 4.37 13.97
CA ASP A 334 -1.44 5.20 14.89
C ASP A 334 -1.66 4.73 16.33
N VAL A 335 -0.58 4.35 17.01
CA VAL A 335 -0.60 3.87 18.39
C VAL A 335 -1.03 5.00 19.34
N ASP A 336 -0.61 6.23 19.08
CA ASP A 336 -0.91 7.39 19.94
C ASP A 336 -2.38 7.79 19.83
N ALA A 337 -2.96 7.68 18.62
CA ALA A 337 -4.41 7.81 18.43
C ALA A 337 -5.20 6.73 19.19
N LEU A 338 -4.78 5.47 19.14
CA LEU A 338 -5.45 4.38 19.87
C LEU A 338 -5.34 4.55 21.38
N GLU A 339 -4.18 4.96 21.88
CA GLU A 339 -3.97 5.27 23.31
C GLU A 339 -4.90 6.39 23.78
N ARG A 340 -5.04 7.48 23.01
CA ARG A 340 -6.01 8.55 23.31
C ARG A 340 -7.45 8.04 23.37
N ILE A 341 -7.81 7.10 22.50
CA ILE A 341 -9.15 6.47 22.51
C ILE A 341 -9.35 5.66 23.80
N ILE A 342 -8.38 4.83 24.17
CA ILE A 342 -8.50 3.99 25.38
C ILE A 342 -8.56 4.86 26.63
N ARG A 343 -7.64 5.82 26.77
CA ARG A 343 -7.61 6.76 27.92
C ARG A 343 -8.93 7.49 28.12
N ARG A 344 -9.64 7.83 27.05
CA ARG A 344 -10.95 8.50 27.12
C ARG A 344 -12.05 7.62 27.71
N HIS A 345 -11.95 6.31 27.58
CA HIS A 345 -13.00 5.36 27.96
C HIS A 345 -12.60 4.47 29.16
N THR A 346 -11.46 4.74 29.80
CA THR A 346 -11.01 4.12 31.05
C THR A 346 -10.70 5.19 32.09
N ARG A 347 -10.55 4.78 33.35
CA ARG A 347 -10.10 5.67 34.42
C ARG A 347 -8.75 6.28 34.08
N ALA A 348 -8.65 7.61 34.12
CA ALA A 348 -7.43 8.34 33.78
C ALA A 348 -6.27 7.98 34.72
N ASP A 349 -6.56 7.87 36.02
CA ASP A 349 -5.57 7.58 37.07
C ASP A 349 -5.12 6.11 37.09
N ASP A 350 -5.84 5.23 36.40
CA ASP A 350 -5.58 3.78 36.33
C ASP A 350 -5.29 3.32 34.88
N TYR A 351 -4.73 4.20 34.05
CA TYR A 351 -4.24 3.86 32.73
C TYR A 351 -2.72 3.62 32.76
N LEU A 352 -2.32 2.37 32.59
CA LEU A 352 -0.94 1.92 32.63
C LEU A 352 -0.53 1.35 31.28
N ALA A 353 0.45 1.96 30.64
CA ALA A 353 0.87 1.57 29.30
C ALA A 353 2.39 1.56 29.12
N ARG A 354 2.89 0.45 28.55
CA ARG A 354 4.32 0.22 28.26
C ARG A 354 4.48 -0.70 27.05
N ASP A 355 5.61 -0.62 26.34
CA ASP A 355 5.95 -1.56 25.27
C ASP A 355 6.49 -2.87 25.86
N ILE A 356 5.60 -3.64 26.50
CA ILE A 356 5.92 -4.89 27.20
C ILE A 356 6.50 -5.93 26.24
N SER A 357 6.02 -5.97 24.99
CA SER A 357 6.58 -6.88 23.99
C SER A 357 8.04 -6.56 23.65
N ARG A 358 8.42 -5.28 23.53
CA ARG A 358 9.82 -4.87 23.35
C ARG A 358 10.69 -5.24 24.55
N ILE A 359 10.17 -5.07 25.77
CA ILE A 359 10.85 -5.49 26.99
C ILE A 359 11.09 -7.01 26.94
N CYS A 360 10.06 -7.82 26.68
CA CYS A 360 10.21 -9.27 26.55
C CYS A 360 11.17 -9.67 25.42
N GLU A 361 11.13 -9.03 24.25
CA GLU A 361 12.06 -9.30 23.15
C GLU A 361 13.52 -8.98 23.54
N THR A 362 13.73 -7.92 24.32
CA THR A 362 15.07 -7.48 24.76
C THR A 362 15.66 -8.44 25.80
N TYR A 363 14.93 -8.67 26.90
CA TYR A 363 15.44 -9.42 28.06
C TYR A 363 15.24 -10.93 27.95
N LEU A 364 14.13 -11.38 27.34
CA LEU A 364 13.78 -12.81 27.22
C LEU A 364 13.97 -13.36 25.81
N GLY A 365 14.31 -12.51 24.83
CA GLY A 365 14.57 -12.89 23.44
C GLY A 365 13.33 -13.23 22.61
N ASN A 366 12.13 -13.11 23.17
CA ASN A 366 10.87 -13.44 22.50
C ASN A 366 9.69 -12.66 23.10
N LYS A 367 8.75 -12.20 22.26
CA LYS A 367 7.55 -11.47 22.68
C LYS A 367 6.48 -12.37 23.30
N ILE A 368 6.57 -13.69 23.15
CA ILE A 368 5.55 -14.64 23.64
C ILE A 368 5.26 -14.50 25.14
N TYR A 369 6.26 -14.08 25.91
CA TYR A 369 6.16 -13.87 27.36
C TYR A 369 5.41 -12.58 27.75
N ALA A 370 5.10 -11.71 26.79
CA ALA A 370 4.42 -10.44 27.04
C ALA A 370 3.07 -10.65 27.74
N ASN A 371 2.32 -11.69 27.39
CA ASN A 371 1.05 -12.02 28.05
C ASN A 371 1.22 -12.25 29.57
N ILE A 372 2.27 -12.98 29.96
CA ILE A 372 2.54 -13.34 31.35
C ILE A 372 3.14 -12.16 32.11
N MET A 373 4.03 -11.40 31.46
CA MET A 373 4.57 -10.17 32.02
C MET A 373 3.47 -9.12 32.23
N MET A 374 2.51 -9.01 31.31
CA MET A 374 1.31 -8.16 31.46
C MET A 374 0.47 -8.58 32.66
N LEU A 375 0.28 -9.89 32.92
CA LEU A 375 -0.40 -10.38 34.11
C LEU A 375 0.33 -9.97 35.39
N GLY A 376 1.67 -10.06 35.42
CA GLY A 376 2.47 -9.61 36.56
C GLY A 376 2.39 -8.10 36.79
N PHE A 377 2.42 -7.34 35.70
CA PHE A 377 2.27 -5.89 35.72
C PHE A 377 0.89 -5.48 36.26
N ALA A 378 -0.18 -6.12 35.80
CA ALA A 378 -1.52 -5.93 36.34
C ALA A 378 -1.66 -6.43 37.79
N PHE A 379 -1.04 -7.56 38.16
CA PHE A 379 -1.08 -8.11 39.51
C PHE A 379 -0.51 -7.13 40.54
N GLN A 380 0.65 -6.53 40.26
CA GLN A 380 1.33 -5.62 41.19
C GLN A 380 0.55 -4.33 41.46
N THR A 381 -0.43 -3.98 40.63
CA THR A 381 -1.31 -2.82 40.85
C THR A 381 -2.45 -3.11 41.84
N GLY A 382 -2.60 -4.37 42.28
CA GLY A 382 -3.70 -4.83 43.12
C GLY A 382 -5.02 -5.06 42.38
N LEU A 383 -5.03 -4.99 41.04
CA LEU A 383 -6.24 -5.14 40.19
C LEU A 383 -6.73 -6.59 40.07
N ILE A 384 -5.87 -7.58 40.30
CA ILE A 384 -6.20 -9.01 40.18
C ILE A 384 -6.48 -9.58 41.58
N PRO A 385 -7.68 -10.15 41.84
CA PRO A 385 -8.15 -10.46 43.20
C PRO A 385 -7.70 -11.83 43.74
N VAL A 386 -6.49 -12.29 43.42
CA VAL A 386 -5.94 -13.58 43.92
C VAL A 386 -4.63 -13.35 44.67
N SER A 387 -4.24 -14.31 45.50
CA SER A 387 -2.95 -14.27 46.22
C SER A 387 -1.77 -14.60 45.29
N MET A 388 -0.57 -14.19 45.69
CA MET A 388 0.67 -14.59 45.00
C MET A 388 0.83 -16.12 44.97
N HIS A 389 0.38 -16.81 46.02
CA HIS A 389 0.38 -18.27 46.09
C HIS A 389 -0.46 -18.91 44.98
N SER A 390 -1.71 -18.46 44.82
CA SER A 390 -2.65 -19.02 43.83
C SER A 390 -2.21 -18.76 42.39
N ILE A 391 -1.73 -17.55 42.08
CA ILE A 391 -1.29 -17.23 40.71
C ILE A 391 0.01 -17.93 40.33
N ALA A 392 0.97 -18.05 41.25
CA ALA A 392 2.20 -18.79 41.01
C ALA A 392 1.94 -20.30 40.82
N TRP A 393 1.02 -20.87 41.61
CA TRP A 393 0.56 -22.24 41.42
C TRP A 393 -0.10 -22.43 40.05
N ALA A 394 -0.99 -21.52 39.65
CA ALA A 394 -1.67 -21.59 38.36
C ALA A 394 -0.70 -21.50 37.17
N ILE A 395 0.32 -20.63 37.24
CA ILE A 395 1.39 -20.56 36.22
C ILE A 395 2.13 -21.90 36.11
N LYS A 396 2.51 -22.50 37.25
CA LYS A 396 3.22 -23.78 37.32
C LYS A 396 2.39 -24.93 36.74
N ASP A 397 1.12 -24.99 37.11
CA ASP A 397 0.21 -26.06 36.72
C ASP A 397 -0.21 -25.97 35.24
N THR A 398 -0.37 -24.74 34.72
CA THR A 398 -0.71 -24.50 33.32
C THR A 398 0.49 -24.73 32.39
N ILE A 399 1.72 -24.39 32.82
CA ILE A 399 2.93 -24.39 31.96
C ILE A 399 4.01 -25.37 32.47
N LYS A 400 3.74 -26.67 32.47
CA LYS A 400 4.65 -27.67 33.08
C LYS A 400 6.11 -27.64 32.57
N ALA A 401 6.33 -27.46 31.27
CA ALA A 401 7.66 -27.61 30.65
C ALA A 401 8.57 -26.37 30.74
N ASP A 402 8.01 -25.16 30.97
CA ASP A 402 8.77 -23.89 30.96
C ASP A 402 8.25 -22.89 32.01
N PHE A 403 7.66 -23.38 33.11
CA PHE A 403 7.06 -22.51 34.12
C PHE A 403 8.07 -21.54 34.73
N ARG A 404 9.35 -21.92 34.89
CA ARG A 404 10.37 -21.06 35.51
C ARG A 404 10.55 -19.75 34.75
N LYS A 405 10.65 -19.80 33.41
CA LYS A 405 10.77 -18.57 32.59
C LYS A 405 9.49 -17.76 32.57
N ASN A 406 8.33 -18.41 32.63
CA ASN A 406 7.05 -17.71 32.67
C ASN A 406 6.83 -17.03 34.02
N LEU A 407 7.16 -17.70 35.13
CA LEU A 407 7.15 -17.10 36.47
C LEU A 407 8.17 -15.95 36.57
N TYR A 408 9.33 -16.11 35.94
CA TYR A 408 10.30 -15.03 35.81
C TYR A 408 9.73 -13.82 35.05
N ALA A 409 9.07 -14.05 33.90
CA ALA A 409 8.39 -12.99 33.14
C ALA A 409 7.27 -12.32 33.94
N PHE A 410 6.51 -13.09 34.73
CA PHE A 410 5.50 -12.56 35.66
C PHE A 410 6.15 -11.63 36.69
N ASN A 411 7.24 -12.05 37.34
CA ASN A 411 7.95 -11.22 38.30
C ASN A 411 8.63 -10.00 37.66
N MET A 412 9.11 -10.08 36.41
CA MET A 412 9.56 -8.90 35.66
C MET A 412 8.43 -7.88 35.51
N GLY A 413 7.20 -8.35 35.24
CA GLY A 413 6.02 -7.50 35.15
C GLY A 413 5.72 -6.80 36.47
N ARG A 414 5.82 -7.54 37.58
CA ARG A 414 5.68 -6.95 38.92
C ARG A 414 6.76 -5.90 39.20
N LYS A 415 8.03 -6.25 38.92
CA LYS A 415 9.17 -5.33 39.10
C LYS A 415 9.05 -4.08 38.24
N LEU A 416 8.50 -4.18 37.02
CA LEU A 416 8.26 -3.04 36.15
C LEU A 416 7.33 -2.00 36.78
N MET A 417 6.38 -2.42 37.62
CA MET A 417 5.50 -1.50 38.34
C MET A 417 6.23 -0.81 39.50
N GLU A 418 7.09 -1.54 40.21
CA GLU A 418 7.87 -1.01 41.35
C GLU A 418 9.03 -0.11 40.92
N ASP A 419 9.74 -0.51 39.86
CA ASP A 419 10.90 0.18 39.31
C ASP A 419 10.78 0.25 37.77
N PRO A 420 10.03 1.24 37.25
CA PRO A 420 9.84 1.41 35.81
C PRO A 420 11.15 1.70 35.06
N ASP A 421 12.12 2.31 35.74
CA ASP A 421 13.36 2.80 35.14
C ASP A 421 14.30 1.65 34.77
N LEU A 422 14.23 0.54 35.53
CA LEU A 422 14.97 -0.70 35.26
C LEU A 422 14.77 -1.28 33.85
N PHE A 423 13.62 -1.01 33.22
CA PHE A 423 13.21 -1.59 31.94
C PHE A 423 13.15 -0.59 30.78
N GLN A 424 13.64 0.64 30.95
CA GLN A 424 13.61 1.66 29.89
C GLN A 424 14.34 1.22 28.60
N GLY A 425 15.30 0.31 28.72
CA GLY A 425 16.13 -0.16 27.61
C GLY A 425 17.05 0.94 27.08
N PRO A 426 17.89 0.66 26.07
CA PRO A 426 18.69 1.71 25.44
C PRO A 426 17.79 2.75 24.75
N PRO A 427 18.11 4.06 24.81
CA PRO A 427 17.30 5.10 24.21
C PRO A 427 17.08 4.85 22.71
N VAL A 428 15.84 5.08 22.26
CA VAL A 428 15.47 4.92 20.86
C VAL A 428 16.02 6.09 20.06
N ARG A 429 16.85 5.79 19.06
CA ARG A 429 17.30 6.71 17.99
C ARG A 429 17.92 8.02 18.50
N THR A 430 19.22 7.90 18.70
CA THR A 430 20.19 8.89 19.10
C THR A 430 20.35 10.06 18.10
N GLY A 431 20.72 11.24 18.61
CA GLY A 431 21.00 12.44 17.82
C GLY A 431 22.16 12.25 16.82
N TRP A 432 22.41 13.25 15.96
CA TRP A 432 23.40 13.12 14.88
C TRP A 432 24.83 12.84 15.40
N ALA A 433 25.22 13.43 16.54
CA ALA A 433 26.56 13.31 17.11
C ALA A 433 26.86 11.88 17.63
N GLU A 434 25.90 11.28 18.32
CA GLU A 434 25.98 9.89 18.78
C GLU A 434 25.98 8.92 17.58
N THR A 435 25.16 9.20 16.56
CA THR A 435 25.17 8.46 15.29
C THR A 435 26.56 8.53 14.64
N LEU A 436 27.18 9.71 14.57
CA LEU A 436 28.53 9.90 14.03
C LEU A 436 29.57 9.10 14.83
N ASN A 437 29.50 9.14 16.16
CA ASN A 437 30.38 8.37 17.04
C ASN A 437 30.25 6.86 16.79
N GLU A 438 29.03 6.37 16.60
CA GLU A 438 28.79 4.99 16.19
C GLU A 438 29.42 4.68 14.82
N ARG A 439 29.17 5.49 13.79
CA ARG A 439 29.74 5.27 12.44
C ARG A 439 31.27 5.30 12.44
N CYS A 440 31.88 6.17 13.23
CA CYS A 440 33.33 6.23 13.40
C CYS A 440 33.87 4.94 14.05
N ARG A 441 33.21 4.40 15.09
CA ARG A 441 33.59 3.11 15.70
C ARG A 441 33.53 1.96 14.69
N TRP A 442 32.49 1.90 13.87
CA TRP A 442 32.38 0.90 12.81
C TRP A 442 33.46 1.06 11.74
N THR A 443 33.75 2.30 11.34
CA THR A 443 34.85 2.63 10.41
C THR A 443 36.21 2.14 10.91
N ILE A 444 36.49 2.34 12.20
CA ILE A 444 37.75 1.89 12.83
C ILE A 444 37.89 0.37 12.78
N ARG A 445 36.84 -0.36 13.16
CA ARG A 445 36.84 -1.83 13.18
C ARG A 445 36.93 -2.45 11.79
N ARG A 446 36.45 -1.71 10.78
CA ARG A 446 36.26 -2.22 9.43
C ARG A 446 37.49 -2.10 8.53
N TYR A 447 38.16 -0.95 8.55
CA TYR A 447 39.18 -0.61 7.56
C TYR A 447 40.59 -0.69 8.11
N VAL A 448 41.53 -1.11 7.25
CA VAL A 448 42.96 -0.88 7.48
C VAL A 448 43.21 0.64 7.54
N ARG A 449 43.94 1.10 8.57
CA ARG A 449 44.05 2.52 8.96
C ARG A 449 42.69 3.17 9.28
N GLY A 450 41.77 2.40 9.88
CA GLY A 450 40.41 2.84 10.20
C GLY A 450 40.32 4.09 11.08
N LYS A 451 41.28 4.32 11.99
CA LYS A 451 41.39 5.56 12.80
C LYS A 451 41.48 6.82 11.93
N ALA A 452 42.38 6.82 10.94
CA ALA A 452 42.55 7.95 10.03
C ALA A 452 41.32 8.19 9.16
N ARG A 453 40.63 7.12 8.72
CA ARG A 453 39.38 7.24 7.97
C ARG A 453 38.24 7.80 8.82
N ALA A 454 38.11 7.32 10.06
CA ALA A 454 37.12 7.81 11.00
C ALA A 454 37.34 9.29 11.35
N ALA A 455 38.58 9.73 11.54
CA ALA A 455 38.90 11.14 11.75
C ALA A 455 38.46 12.01 10.56
N ARG A 456 38.69 11.55 9.32
CA ARG A 456 38.23 12.26 8.11
C ARG A 456 36.71 12.29 7.97
N LEU A 457 36.02 11.20 8.31
CA LEU A 457 34.56 11.16 8.34
C LEU A 457 34.00 12.14 9.37
N ARG A 458 34.56 12.14 10.58
CA ARG A 458 34.16 13.03 11.66
C ARG A 458 34.32 14.50 11.25
N ALA A 459 35.50 14.89 10.79
CA ALA A 459 35.76 16.26 10.35
C ALA A 459 34.81 16.70 9.23
N LEU A 460 34.50 15.83 8.27
CA LEU A 460 33.54 16.14 7.20
C LEU A 460 32.12 16.30 7.75
N ALA A 461 31.67 15.37 8.58
CA ALA A 461 30.31 15.38 9.13
C ALA A 461 30.07 16.60 10.04
N GLU A 462 31.00 16.87 10.96
CA GLU A 462 30.91 18.03 11.86
C GLU A 462 30.90 19.35 11.07
N ALA A 463 31.78 19.51 10.07
CA ALA A 463 31.78 20.70 9.23
C ALA A 463 30.48 20.87 8.42
N THR A 464 29.95 19.77 7.87
CA THR A 464 28.71 19.83 7.07
C THR A 464 27.49 20.14 7.94
N VAL A 465 27.41 19.55 9.14
CA VAL A 465 26.32 19.81 10.09
C VAL A 465 26.40 21.23 10.68
N ALA A 466 27.62 21.73 10.95
CA ALA A 466 27.81 23.09 11.43
C ALA A 466 27.35 24.13 10.40
N GLU A 467 27.59 23.88 9.11
CA GLU A 467 27.10 24.74 8.04
C GLU A 467 25.57 24.64 7.88
N ALA A 468 25.02 23.41 7.97
CA ALA A 468 23.59 23.13 7.89
C ALA A 468 22.89 23.21 9.28
N ALA A 469 23.25 24.20 10.10
CA ALA A 469 22.82 24.28 11.50
C ALA A 469 21.30 24.41 11.68
N ALA A 470 20.60 24.99 10.70
CA ALA A 470 19.15 25.21 10.74
C ALA A 470 18.32 23.94 10.49
N LEU A 471 18.95 22.85 10.01
CA LEU A 471 18.26 21.57 9.83
C LEU A 471 17.82 20.96 11.17
N GLY A 472 16.69 20.25 11.15
CA GLY A 472 16.22 19.47 12.29
C GLY A 472 17.21 18.36 12.69
N GLU A 473 17.11 17.87 13.92
CA GLU A 473 18.00 16.80 14.42
C GLU A 473 17.92 15.51 13.60
N GLU A 474 16.73 15.17 13.09
CA GLU A 474 16.55 14.02 12.21
C GLU A 474 17.24 14.20 10.85
N ASP A 475 17.10 15.37 10.23
CA ASP A 475 17.75 15.71 8.95
C ASP A 475 19.29 15.70 9.10
N LYS A 476 19.81 16.26 10.20
CA LYS A 476 21.25 16.22 10.54
C LYS A 476 21.74 14.78 10.72
N ARG A 477 20.95 13.93 11.36
CA ARG A 477 21.28 12.52 11.53
C ARG A 477 21.30 11.80 10.18
N ASP A 478 20.30 12.03 9.32
CA ASP A 478 20.26 11.43 8.00
C ASP A 478 21.46 11.85 7.15
N LEU A 479 21.82 13.13 7.19
CA LEU A 479 23.04 13.66 6.58
C LEU A 479 24.29 12.87 7.01
N VAL A 480 24.48 12.66 8.31
CA VAL A 480 25.61 11.86 8.85
C VAL A 480 25.59 10.43 8.31
N VAL A 481 24.43 9.78 8.28
CA VAL A 481 24.30 8.41 7.78
C VAL A 481 24.67 8.35 6.29
N ARG A 482 24.19 9.29 5.46
CA ARG A 482 24.50 9.30 4.02
C ARG A 482 25.96 9.64 3.74
N LEU A 483 26.58 10.53 4.52
CA LEU A 483 28.02 10.79 4.43
C LEU A 483 28.83 9.51 4.71
N TYR A 484 28.44 8.76 5.73
CA TYR A 484 29.05 7.47 6.05
C TYR A 484 28.90 6.47 4.89
N ASP A 485 27.71 6.36 4.29
CA ASP A 485 27.49 5.44 3.18
C ASP A 485 28.18 5.86 1.89
N CYS A 486 28.22 7.16 1.58
CA CYS A 486 28.99 7.69 0.45
C CYS A 486 30.49 7.41 0.65
N MET A 487 30.99 7.50 1.87
CA MET A 487 32.37 7.10 2.18
C MET A 487 32.59 5.59 1.99
N ARG A 488 31.64 4.74 2.40
CA ARG A 488 31.72 3.29 2.17
C ARG A 488 31.68 2.94 0.69
N TRP A 489 30.88 3.67 -0.09
CA TRP A 489 30.73 3.44 -1.51
C TRP A 489 31.96 3.92 -2.29
N GLY A 490 32.29 5.22 -2.22
CA GLY A 490 33.31 5.85 -3.09
C GLY A 490 34.50 6.47 -2.36
N GLY A 491 34.60 6.30 -1.04
CA GLY A 491 35.63 6.93 -0.21
C GLY A 491 35.31 8.38 0.14
N ILE A 492 36.23 9.03 0.88
CA ILE A 492 35.98 10.36 1.45
C ILE A 492 35.74 11.45 0.40
N ARG A 493 36.36 11.36 -0.78
CA ARG A 493 36.12 12.32 -1.88
C ARG A 493 34.68 12.25 -2.37
N TYR A 494 34.11 11.04 -2.43
CA TYR A 494 32.73 10.83 -2.83
C TYR A 494 31.74 11.36 -1.77
N ALA A 495 32.05 11.16 -0.49
CA ALA A 495 31.28 11.77 0.60
C ALA A 495 31.33 13.30 0.57
N ARG A 496 32.48 13.91 0.25
CA ARG A 496 32.58 15.38 0.07
C ARG A 496 31.76 15.88 -1.10
N ARG A 497 31.72 15.14 -2.22
CA ARG A 497 30.88 15.48 -3.35
C ARG A 497 29.40 15.51 -2.95
N TYR A 498 28.94 14.49 -2.22
CA TYR A 498 27.59 14.46 -1.67
C TYR A 498 27.31 15.66 -0.75
N ALA A 499 28.19 15.92 0.23
CA ALA A 499 28.10 17.07 1.12
C ALA A 499 27.98 18.40 0.36
N GLY A 500 28.82 18.59 -0.66
CA GLY A 500 28.85 19.81 -1.46
C GLY A 500 27.55 20.05 -2.23
N HIS A 501 26.92 19.02 -2.78
CA HIS A 501 25.62 19.15 -3.43
C HIS A 501 24.50 19.47 -2.44
N VAL A 502 24.46 18.80 -1.28
CA VAL A 502 23.47 19.07 -0.23
C VAL A 502 23.59 20.51 0.28
N LEU A 503 24.81 20.94 0.64
CA LEU A 503 25.06 22.28 1.14
C LEU A 503 24.76 23.36 0.09
N ARG A 504 24.98 23.07 -1.20
CA ARG A 504 24.63 24.01 -2.27
C ARG A 504 23.13 24.30 -2.30
N ILE A 505 22.30 23.27 -2.19
CA ILE A 505 20.84 23.43 -2.17
C ILE A 505 20.42 24.13 -0.88
N TYR A 506 20.98 23.73 0.27
CA TYR A 506 20.72 24.37 1.56
C TYR A 506 20.98 25.89 1.54
N ARG A 507 22.07 26.35 0.90
CA ARG A 507 22.39 27.79 0.77
C ARG A 507 21.43 28.56 -0.14
N GLY A 508 20.78 27.87 -1.08
CA GLY A 508 19.85 28.47 -2.02
C GLY A 508 18.41 28.57 -1.50
N GLU A 509 18.11 27.92 -0.38
CA GLU A 509 16.77 27.98 0.23
C GLU A 509 16.57 29.26 1.07
N PRO A 510 15.37 29.84 1.07
CA PRO A 510 15.07 31.04 1.84
C PRO A 510 15.20 30.78 3.35
N SER A 511 15.88 31.70 4.04
CA SER A 511 16.08 31.65 5.49
C SER A 511 14.74 31.66 6.25
N GLY A 512 14.51 30.65 7.10
CA GLY A 512 13.28 30.50 7.88
C GLY A 512 12.22 29.57 7.26
N GLY A 513 12.49 29.00 6.09
CA GLY A 513 11.69 27.92 5.49
C GLY A 513 11.86 26.56 6.19
N ASP A 514 11.11 25.55 5.73
CA ASP A 514 11.12 24.18 6.28
C ASP A 514 12.26 23.28 5.72
N TYR A 515 13.09 23.85 4.84
CA TYR A 515 14.18 23.20 4.11
C TYR A 515 13.77 21.95 3.31
N ALA A 516 12.56 21.97 2.72
CA ALA A 516 12.01 20.84 1.98
C ALA A 516 12.89 20.38 0.79
N ALA A 517 13.53 21.29 0.06
CA ALA A 517 14.41 20.93 -1.06
C ALA A 517 15.69 20.27 -0.55
N THR A 518 16.28 20.79 0.54
CA THR A 518 17.43 20.13 1.18
C THR A 518 17.06 18.72 1.64
N ARG A 519 15.91 18.55 2.31
CA ARG A 519 15.43 17.23 2.75
C ARG A 519 15.20 16.27 1.58
N ALA A 520 14.62 16.75 0.48
CA ALA A 520 14.45 15.96 -0.74
C ALA A 520 15.80 15.44 -1.26
N VAL A 521 16.80 16.31 -1.34
CA VAL A 521 18.13 15.97 -1.86
C VAL A 521 18.88 15.02 -0.92
N LEU A 522 18.73 15.13 0.40
CA LEU A 522 19.36 14.20 1.36
C LEU A 522 19.08 12.73 1.02
N HIS A 523 17.85 12.41 0.62
CA HIS A 523 17.46 11.04 0.29
C HIS A 523 17.66 10.73 -1.19
N THR A 524 17.21 11.59 -2.09
CA THR A 524 17.19 11.31 -3.53
C THR A 524 18.60 11.30 -4.12
N LEU A 525 19.46 12.26 -3.75
CA LEU A 525 20.85 12.26 -4.19
C LEU A 525 21.59 11.05 -3.64
N ALA A 526 21.39 10.71 -2.36
CA ALA A 526 21.99 9.51 -1.79
C ALA A 526 21.51 8.25 -2.55
N GLY A 527 20.24 8.17 -2.92
CA GLY A 527 19.68 7.09 -3.76
C GLY A 527 20.33 7.01 -5.15
N ALA A 528 20.58 8.16 -5.79
CA ALA A 528 21.24 8.24 -7.09
C ALA A 528 22.74 7.88 -7.01
N MET A 529 23.42 8.34 -5.95
CA MET A 529 24.85 8.12 -5.72
C MET A 529 25.16 6.69 -5.24
N LEU A 530 24.35 6.15 -4.33
CA LEU A 530 24.57 4.84 -3.70
C LEU A 530 24.00 3.70 -4.54
N ILE A 531 24.54 3.53 -5.74
CA ILE A 531 24.18 2.45 -6.66
C ILE A 531 24.39 1.11 -5.94
N LYS A 532 23.32 0.35 -5.72
CA LYS A 532 23.32 -1.02 -5.15
C LYS A 532 23.86 -2.03 -6.18
N ASP A 533 25.09 -1.81 -6.62
CA ASP A 533 25.84 -2.73 -7.47
C ASP A 533 26.34 -3.94 -6.68
N ALA A 534 26.89 -4.95 -7.37
CA ALA A 534 27.32 -6.20 -6.73
C ALA A 534 28.36 -5.94 -5.61
N VAL A 535 29.23 -4.95 -5.78
CA VAL A 535 30.25 -4.53 -4.79
C VAL A 535 29.58 -3.92 -3.55
N PHE A 536 28.63 -3.01 -3.73
CA PHE A 536 27.95 -2.37 -2.60
C PHE A 536 26.95 -3.31 -1.92
N VAL A 537 26.29 -4.19 -2.67
CA VAL A 537 25.44 -5.24 -2.09
C VAL A 537 26.27 -6.17 -1.22
N ALA A 538 27.46 -6.56 -1.68
CA ALA A 538 28.38 -7.33 -0.86
C ALA A 538 28.83 -6.59 0.39
N GLU A 539 29.02 -5.28 0.26
CA GLU A 539 29.33 -4.41 1.37
C GLU A 539 28.20 -4.33 2.42
N LEU A 540 26.94 -4.24 1.99
CA LEU A 540 25.78 -4.24 2.88
C LEU A 540 25.52 -5.62 3.50
N LYS A 541 25.77 -6.71 2.77
CA LYS A 541 25.57 -8.09 3.23
C LYS A 541 26.65 -8.60 4.19
N THR A 542 27.81 -7.95 4.25
CA THR A 542 28.94 -8.34 5.10
C THR A 542 29.43 -7.20 6.01
N SER A 543 28.54 -6.27 6.36
CA SER A 543 28.87 -5.13 7.20
C SER A 543 29.01 -5.54 8.68
N PRO A 544 29.95 -4.95 9.43
CA PRO A 544 30.05 -5.16 10.88
C PRO A 544 28.75 -4.84 11.63
N GLU A 545 28.00 -3.84 11.18
CA GLU A 545 26.72 -3.40 11.72
C GLU A 545 25.67 -4.49 11.60
N LYS A 546 25.54 -5.08 10.42
CA LYS A 546 24.68 -6.23 10.18
C LYS A 546 25.06 -7.38 11.09
N TYR A 547 26.35 -7.74 11.15
CA TYR A 547 26.79 -8.85 11.99
C TYR A 547 26.53 -8.58 13.48
N ALA A 548 26.71 -7.35 13.94
CA ALA A 548 26.41 -6.97 15.32
C ALA A 548 24.90 -7.04 15.60
N ARG A 549 24.06 -6.57 14.68
CA ARG A 549 22.60 -6.73 14.79
C ARG A 549 22.22 -8.21 14.81
N ASP A 550 22.69 -9.01 13.86
CA ASP A 550 22.32 -10.42 13.75
C ASP A 550 22.80 -11.19 15.00
N ARG A 551 23.98 -10.90 15.54
CA ARG A 551 24.43 -11.46 16.83
C ARG A 551 23.51 -11.12 17.99
N ARG A 552 23.09 -9.85 18.12
CA ARG A 552 22.11 -9.42 19.14
C ARG A 552 20.76 -10.08 18.93
N LYS A 553 20.28 -10.12 17.68
CA LYS A 553 18.99 -10.72 17.31
C LYS A 553 18.94 -12.20 17.64
N TYR A 554 19.98 -12.96 17.32
CA TYR A 554 20.02 -14.42 17.42
C TYR A 554 20.73 -14.98 18.66
N ASP A 555 21.13 -14.13 19.60
CA ASP A 555 21.82 -14.54 20.83
C ASP A 555 23.13 -15.29 20.56
N VAL A 556 24.01 -14.65 19.79
CA VAL A 556 25.30 -15.23 19.43
C VAL A 556 26.39 -14.47 20.15
N ASN A 557 27.12 -15.15 21.02
CA ASN A 557 28.25 -14.59 21.74
C ASN A 557 29.57 -15.19 21.25
N PRO A 558 30.35 -14.47 20.42
CA PRO A 558 31.65 -14.96 19.96
C PRO A 558 32.64 -15.31 21.07
N ALA A 559 32.53 -14.68 22.25
CA ALA A 559 33.39 -14.99 23.40
C ALA A 559 33.15 -16.41 23.95
N ASN A 560 31.95 -16.96 23.76
CA ASN A 560 31.62 -18.35 24.11
C ASN A 560 31.98 -19.36 22.99
N GLY A 561 32.66 -18.90 21.93
CA GLY A 561 32.97 -19.71 20.76
C GLY A 561 31.82 -19.82 19.73
N ASP A 562 30.71 -19.09 19.92
CA ASP A 562 29.58 -19.10 19.00
C ASP A 562 29.95 -18.44 17.66
N ARG A 563 29.42 -18.99 16.56
CA ARG A 563 29.67 -18.47 15.21
C ARG A 563 28.38 -18.49 14.38
N ILE A 564 28.27 -17.53 13.46
CA ILE A 564 27.24 -17.51 12.41
C ILE A 564 27.93 -17.79 11.08
N ALA A 565 27.38 -18.72 10.31
CA ALA A 565 27.71 -18.91 8.90
C ALA A 565 26.55 -18.40 8.04
N TYR A 566 26.86 -17.62 7.01
CA TYR A 566 25.88 -17.04 6.10
C TYR A 566 25.87 -17.74 4.74
N ARG A 567 24.66 -17.94 4.21
CA ARG A 567 24.38 -18.25 2.82
C ARG A 567 23.52 -17.14 2.25
N HIS A 568 24.12 -16.30 1.42
CA HIS A 568 23.43 -15.18 0.80
C HIS A 568 22.84 -15.61 -0.53
N LEU A 569 21.60 -15.19 -0.79
CA LEU A 569 20.98 -15.29 -2.10
C LEU A 569 21.45 -14.10 -2.95
N LEU A 570 21.94 -14.39 -4.16
CA LEU A 570 22.39 -13.40 -5.14
C LEU A 570 21.67 -13.62 -6.47
N PRO A 571 20.91 -12.63 -6.96
CA PRO A 571 20.43 -12.66 -8.34
C PRO A 571 21.59 -12.33 -9.28
N VAL A 572 21.77 -13.13 -10.33
CA VAL A 572 22.69 -12.84 -11.42
C VAL A 572 21.87 -12.65 -12.68
N ARG A 573 21.94 -11.45 -13.27
CA ARG A 573 21.35 -11.13 -14.57
C ARG A 573 22.46 -10.75 -15.54
N PHE A 574 22.55 -11.45 -16.65
CA PHE A 574 23.42 -11.10 -17.76
C PHE A 574 22.57 -10.66 -18.94
N HIS A 575 22.99 -9.56 -19.57
CA HIS A 575 22.43 -9.10 -20.84
C HIS A 575 23.41 -9.53 -21.94
N LEU A 576 23.06 -10.57 -22.70
CA LEU A 576 23.84 -11.13 -23.80
C LEU A 576 23.14 -10.80 -25.12
N GLY A 577 23.49 -9.66 -25.71
CA GLY A 577 22.79 -9.12 -26.89
C GLY A 577 21.33 -8.81 -26.56
N ARG A 578 20.40 -9.51 -27.24
CA ARG A 578 18.95 -9.44 -27.01
C ARG A 578 18.43 -10.40 -25.93
N HIS A 579 19.28 -11.28 -25.41
CA HIS A 579 18.88 -12.31 -24.46
C HIS A 579 19.24 -11.92 -23.03
N ASP A 580 18.24 -12.00 -22.14
CA ASP A 580 18.42 -11.81 -20.71
C ASP A 580 18.53 -13.16 -20.01
N VAL A 581 19.73 -13.50 -19.57
CA VAL A 581 19.98 -14.72 -18.80
C VAL A 581 19.89 -14.38 -17.32
N PHE A 582 18.97 -15.03 -16.62
CA PHE A 582 18.76 -14.85 -15.18
C PHE A 582 18.90 -16.17 -14.42
N PHE A 583 19.73 -16.20 -13.38
CA PHE A 583 19.82 -17.35 -12.49
C PHE A 583 20.13 -16.95 -11.04
N HIS A 584 19.79 -17.85 -10.11
CA HIS A 584 20.00 -17.65 -8.69
C HIS A 584 21.32 -18.28 -8.25
N LEU A 585 22.20 -17.48 -7.64
CA LEU A 585 23.44 -17.97 -7.05
C LEU A 585 23.38 -17.88 -5.53
N THR A 586 23.71 -18.96 -4.83
CA THR A 586 23.93 -18.93 -3.38
C THR A 586 25.41 -18.73 -3.09
N GLY A 587 25.79 -17.61 -2.47
CA GLY A 587 27.19 -17.31 -2.11
C GLY A 587 27.48 -17.46 -0.62
N ARG A 588 28.74 -17.76 -0.28
CA ARG A 588 29.27 -17.76 1.09
C ARG A 588 29.90 -16.41 1.44
N ASP A 589 30.01 -16.12 2.73
CA ASP A 589 30.60 -14.88 3.28
C ASP A 589 31.94 -14.50 2.64
N TRP A 590 32.85 -15.46 2.42
CA TRP A 590 34.18 -15.18 1.84
C TRP A 590 34.09 -14.63 0.40
N MET A 591 33.11 -15.09 -0.39
CA MET A 591 32.89 -14.63 -1.77
C MET A 591 32.48 -13.16 -1.79
N PHE A 592 31.60 -12.77 -0.88
CA PHE A 592 31.17 -11.38 -0.74
C PHE A 592 32.27 -10.49 -0.15
N ASN A 593 33.07 -11.01 0.79
CA ASN A 593 34.24 -10.31 1.30
C ASN A 593 35.32 -10.07 0.22
N LEU A 594 35.45 -10.96 -0.76
CA LEU A 594 36.26 -10.74 -1.95
C LEU A 594 35.62 -9.70 -2.87
N LEU A 595 34.35 -9.89 -3.24
CA LEU A 595 33.61 -9.01 -4.15
C LEU A 595 33.57 -7.55 -3.67
N LYS A 596 33.39 -7.30 -2.38
CA LYS A 596 33.38 -5.92 -1.84
C LYS A 596 34.74 -5.21 -1.94
N ARG A 597 35.84 -5.94 -2.13
CA ARG A 597 37.18 -5.37 -2.37
C ARG A 597 37.45 -5.10 -3.86
N MET A 598 36.64 -5.64 -4.77
CA MET A 598 36.77 -5.47 -6.22
C MET A 598 36.19 -4.13 -6.69
N THR A 599 36.52 -3.02 -6.02
CA THR A 599 36.02 -1.68 -6.38
C THR A 599 36.49 -1.23 -7.77
N PHE A 600 37.54 -1.83 -8.30
CA PHE A 600 38.01 -1.61 -9.68
C PHE A 600 36.94 -1.96 -10.72
N LEU A 601 36.00 -2.86 -10.42
CA LEU A 601 34.89 -3.21 -11.32
C LEU A 601 34.06 -1.98 -11.72
N ARG A 602 33.96 -0.98 -10.83
CA ARG A 602 33.25 0.28 -11.11
C ARG A 602 33.96 1.16 -12.13
N ARG A 603 35.24 0.93 -12.37
CA ARG A 603 36.02 1.62 -13.41
C ARG A 603 35.85 0.96 -14.78
N LEU A 604 35.30 -0.25 -14.85
CA LEU A 604 35.11 -0.94 -16.12
C LEU A 604 34.10 -0.18 -17.00
N PRO A 605 34.36 -0.09 -18.32
CA PRO A 605 33.39 0.42 -19.28
C PRO A 605 32.09 -0.39 -19.19
N GLY A 606 30.95 0.29 -19.14
CA GLY A 606 29.64 -0.37 -19.11
C GLY A 606 29.13 -0.80 -17.73
N TRP A 607 29.98 -0.93 -16.70
CA TRP A 607 29.52 -1.31 -15.35
C TRP A 607 28.49 -0.30 -14.82
N GLN A 608 27.24 -0.72 -14.62
CA GLN A 608 26.16 0.15 -14.13
C GLN A 608 26.02 1.46 -14.94
N ARG A 609 26.21 1.42 -16.26
CA ARG A 609 26.20 2.60 -17.15
C ARG A 609 24.92 3.44 -16.98
N ALA A 610 23.76 2.80 -16.98
CA ALA A 610 22.46 3.48 -16.81
C ALA A 610 22.37 4.23 -15.47
N ALA A 611 22.76 3.57 -14.37
CA ALA A 611 22.75 4.17 -13.04
C ALA A 611 23.69 5.39 -12.95
N ARG A 612 24.87 5.32 -13.59
CA ARG A 612 25.81 6.44 -13.66
C ARG A 612 25.30 7.59 -14.53
N ALA A 613 24.63 7.29 -15.65
CA ALA A 613 24.01 8.30 -16.50
C ALA A 613 22.89 9.04 -15.78
N HIS A 614 22.06 8.32 -15.02
CA HIS A 614 21.04 8.92 -14.16
C HIS A 614 21.63 9.83 -13.09
N LEU A 615 22.70 9.41 -12.40
CA LEU A 615 23.40 10.28 -11.44
C LEU A 615 23.92 11.56 -12.11
N ALA A 616 24.53 11.45 -13.29
CA ALA A 616 25.05 12.62 -14.01
C ALA A 616 23.92 13.60 -14.41
N GLU A 617 22.76 13.08 -14.82
CA GLU A 617 21.59 13.90 -15.13
C GLU A 617 21.02 14.57 -13.87
N TYR A 618 20.91 13.84 -12.77
CA TYR A 618 20.47 14.40 -11.49
C TYR A 618 21.43 15.50 -11.00
N GLU A 619 22.73 15.31 -11.16
CA GLU A 619 23.74 16.33 -10.81
C GLU A 619 23.69 17.56 -11.73
N LYS A 620 23.31 17.38 -13.00
CA LYS A 620 23.03 18.48 -13.92
C LYS A 620 21.80 19.27 -13.50
N GLN A 621 20.73 18.58 -13.08
CA GLN A 621 19.52 19.21 -12.54
C GLN A 621 19.83 20.01 -11.27
N LEU A 622 20.62 19.45 -10.35
CA LEU A 622 21.12 20.17 -9.18
C LEU A 622 21.91 21.44 -9.53
N ALA A 623 22.67 21.42 -10.62
CA ALA A 623 23.45 22.57 -11.08
C ALA A 623 22.59 23.62 -11.82
N ALA A 624 21.48 23.21 -12.44
CA ALA A 624 20.58 24.11 -13.16
C ALA A 624 19.70 24.97 -12.23
N LEU A 625 19.58 24.62 -10.96
CA LEU A 625 18.84 25.37 -9.94
C LEU A 625 19.65 26.56 -9.38
N GLU A 626 20.60 27.11 -10.14
CA GLU A 626 21.55 28.17 -9.76
C GLU A 626 21.60 29.26 -10.86
N PRO A 627 21.59 30.59 -10.56
CA PRO A 627 21.31 31.32 -9.32
C PRO A 627 19.99 32.11 -9.40
N ALA A 628 18.90 31.51 -9.90
CA ALA A 628 17.58 32.07 -9.63
C ALA A 628 17.24 31.78 -8.16
N PRO A 629 16.76 32.74 -7.37
CA PRO A 629 16.22 32.40 -6.06
C PRO A 629 15.18 31.30 -6.27
N LEU A 630 15.33 30.20 -5.54
CA LEU A 630 14.38 29.09 -5.51
C LEU A 630 12.95 29.56 -5.22
N GLU A 631 12.74 30.83 -4.82
CA GLU A 631 11.49 31.51 -4.50
C GLU A 631 10.44 31.50 -5.61
N ALA A 632 10.81 31.71 -6.88
CA ALA A 632 9.81 31.85 -7.97
C ALA A 632 9.12 30.52 -8.33
N ASP A 633 9.76 29.38 -8.05
CA ASP A 633 9.30 28.05 -8.48
C ASP A 633 9.69 26.94 -7.49
N TYR A 634 9.67 27.27 -6.19
CA TYR A 634 10.18 26.40 -5.11
C TYR A 634 9.49 25.04 -5.12
N GLY A 635 8.17 25.00 -5.33
CA GLY A 635 7.39 23.77 -5.38
C GLY A 635 7.82 22.83 -6.51
N GLN A 636 8.05 23.36 -7.71
CA GLN A 636 8.50 22.58 -8.86
C GLN A 636 9.94 22.10 -8.67
N ALA A 637 10.82 22.93 -8.11
CA ALA A 637 12.19 22.55 -7.77
C ALA A 637 12.23 21.44 -6.71
N VAL A 638 11.42 21.55 -5.65
CA VAL A 638 11.26 20.50 -4.63
C VAL A 638 10.77 19.22 -5.30
N ALA A 639 9.73 19.28 -6.14
CA ALA A 639 9.19 18.11 -6.83
C ALA A 639 10.24 17.44 -7.76
N LEU A 640 11.04 18.25 -8.46
CA LEU A 640 12.12 17.79 -9.32
C LEU A 640 13.22 17.06 -8.53
N LEU A 641 13.70 17.66 -7.44
CA LEU A 641 14.74 17.09 -6.57
C LEU A 641 14.23 15.88 -5.76
N SER A 642 12.93 15.82 -5.57
CA SER A 642 12.25 14.74 -4.89
C SER A 642 12.11 13.48 -5.75
N ALA A 643 12.18 13.62 -7.08
CA ALA A 643 11.93 12.54 -8.03
C ALA A 643 12.96 11.40 -7.91
N PRO A 644 12.56 10.20 -7.46
CA PRO A 644 13.49 9.10 -7.33
C PRO A 644 13.61 8.29 -8.61
N ARG A 645 14.75 7.61 -8.73
CA ARG A 645 14.96 6.56 -9.74
C ARG A 645 14.06 5.36 -9.51
N CYS A 646 13.59 4.75 -10.60
CA CYS A 646 12.83 3.50 -10.55
C CYS A 646 13.60 2.37 -9.86
N MET A 647 12.91 1.63 -8.98
CA MET A 647 13.49 0.51 -8.25
C MET A 647 13.54 -0.81 -9.04
N ASP A 648 12.97 -0.88 -10.24
CA ASP A 648 12.77 -2.12 -11.00
C ASP A 648 12.10 -3.21 -10.13
N CYS A 649 10.85 -2.93 -9.72
CA CYS A 649 10.13 -3.79 -8.79
C CYS A 649 9.82 -5.15 -9.42
N MET A 650 10.00 -6.24 -8.66
CA MET A 650 9.65 -7.60 -9.09
C MET A 650 8.15 -7.78 -9.40
N ASN A 651 7.29 -7.01 -8.72
CA ASN A 651 5.85 -6.96 -8.93
C ASN A 651 5.40 -5.47 -8.97
N PRO A 652 5.50 -4.84 -10.14
CA PRO A 652 5.32 -3.41 -10.28
C PRO A 652 3.84 -3.02 -10.22
N THR A 653 3.40 -2.53 -9.05
CA THR A 653 2.03 -2.02 -8.87
C THR A 653 1.68 -0.88 -9.83
N CYS A 654 2.66 -0.11 -10.29
CA CYS A 654 2.48 0.90 -11.32
C CYS A 654 1.96 0.31 -12.65
N ALA A 655 2.35 -0.91 -13.00
CA ALA A 655 1.87 -1.63 -14.17
C ALA A 655 0.62 -2.46 -13.87
N GLU A 656 0.62 -3.23 -12.78
CA GLU A 656 -0.43 -4.23 -12.48
C GLU A 656 -1.74 -3.61 -11.97
N ARG A 657 -1.68 -2.49 -11.24
CA ARG A 657 -2.84 -1.86 -10.60
C ARG A 657 -3.02 -0.39 -10.96
N GLY A 658 -1.91 0.28 -11.26
CA GLY A 658 -1.90 1.72 -11.49
C GLY A 658 -2.30 2.09 -12.91
N CYS A 659 -1.73 1.46 -13.93
CA CYS A 659 -2.00 1.80 -15.32
C CYS A 659 -3.15 0.95 -15.90
N PRO A 660 -4.28 1.55 -16.33
CA PRO A 660 -5.38 0.80 -16.96
C PRO A 660 -4.99 0.06 -18.25
N LEU A 661 -3.94 0.51 -18.94
CA LEU A 661 -3.40 -0.14 -20.14
C LEU A 661 -2.51 -1.34 -19.84
N GLY A 662 -2.16 -1.58 -18.57
CA GLY A 662 -1.16 -2.59 -18.21
C GLY A 662 0.25 -2.26 -18.75
N ASN A 663 0.57 -0.97 -18.91
CA ASN A 663 1.86 -0.52 -19.44
C ASN A 663 3.03 -1.18 -18.70
N ARG A 664 4.06 -1.59 -19.43
CA ARG A 664 5.28 -2.22 -18.87
C ARG A 664 6.24 -1.19 -18.28
N VAL A 665 5.74 -0.41 -17.30
CA VAL A 665 6.40 0.79 -16.74
C VAL A 665 7.88 0.59 -16.40
N PRO A 666 8.28 -0.42 -15.61
CA PRO A 666 9.70 -0.57 -15.28
C PRO A 666 10.60 -0.81 -16.49
N VAL A 667 10.08 -1.50 -17.52
CA VAL A 667 10.85 -1.89 -18.70
C VAL A 667 11.18 -0.68 -19.56
N TRP A 668 10.19 0.10 -19.94
CA TRP A 668 10.45 1.28 -20.78
C TRP A 668 11.18 2.39 -19.99
N ILE A 669 11.05 2.47 -18.66
CA ILE A 669 11.90 3.36 -17.84
C ILE A 669 13.35 2.89 -17.88
N ASP A 670 13.64 1.61 -17.69
CA ASP A 670 15.02 1.08 -17.77
C ASP A 670 15.63 1.33 -19.16
N LEU A 671 14.85 1.18 -20.24
CA LEU A 671 15.29 1.48 -21.60
C LEU A 671 15.55 2.98 -21.79
N ALA A 672 14.68 3.86 -21.29
CA ALA A 672 14.88 5.32 -21.32
C ALA A 672 16.12 5.74 -20.52
N GLU A 673 16.34 5.18 -19.33
CA GLU A 673 17.55 5.42 -18.53
C GLU A 673 18.83 4.95 -19.24
N ARG A 674 18.73 3.92 -20.08
CA ARG A 674 19.82 3.44 -20.96
C ARG A 674 19.95 4.25 -22.26
N ARG A 675 19.13 5.28 -22.46
CA ARG A 675 19.01 6.09 -23.69
C ARG A 675 18.67 5.24 -24.93
N ARG A 676 17.99 4.11 -24.74
CA ARG A 676 17.51 3.23 -25.81
C ARG A 676 16.10 3.68 -26.22
N TRP A 677 16.01 4.91 -26.74
CA TRP A 677 14.74 5.61 -26.98
C TRP A 677 13.81 4.86 -27.95
N ALA A 678 14.36 4.25 -29.00
CA ALA A 678 13.59 3.47 -29.97
C ALA A 678 12.90 2.28 -29.30
N GLU A 679 13.64 1.48 -28.55
CA GLU A 679 13.09 0.31 -27.83
C GLU A 679 12.14 0.73 -26.71
N ALA A 680 12.46 1.83 -25.99
CA ALA A 680 11.56 2.37 -24.98
C ALA A 680 10.21 2.78 -25.58
N SER A 681 10.25 3.45 -26.75
CA SER A 681 9.07 3.85 -27.51
C SER A 681 8.28 2.65 -28.02
N GLU A 682 8.95 1.63 -28.56
CA GLU A 682 8.32 0.40 -29.03
C GLU A 682 7.54 -0.30 -27.90
N ILE A 683 8.18 -0.50 -26.74
CA ILE A 683 7.55 -1.13 -25.58
C ILE A 683 6.40 -0.27 -25.02
N LEU A 684 6.52 1.06 -25.05
CA LEU A 684 5.47 1.97 -24.62
C LEU A 684 4.26 1.91 -25.57
N HIS A 685 4.49 1.98 -26.88
CA HIS A 685 3.44 1.94 -27.89
C HIS A 685 2.78 0.55 -28.04
N ALA A 686 3.44 -0.51 -27.58
CA ALA A 686 2.87 -1.85 -27.56
C ALA A 686 1.56 -1.91 -26.75
N THR A 687 1.45 -1.12 -25.68
CA THR A 687 0.26 -1.07 -24.82
C THR A 687 -0.49 0.26 -24.88
N ASN A 688 0.16 1.37 -25.25
CA ASN A 688 -0.46 2.69 -25.35
C ASN A 688 -0.47 3.24 -26.77
N ASN A 689 -1.65 3.48 -27.33
CA ASN A 689 -1.77 4.05 -28.67
C ASN A 689 -1.28 5.51 -28.74
N PHE A 690 -1.53 6.29 -27.69
CA PHE A 690 -1.33 7.75 -27.69
C PHE A 690 -0.56 8.22 -26.43
N PRO A 691 0.72 7.83 -26.27
CA PRO A 691 1.54 8.27 -25.14
C PRO A 691 1.69 9.78 -25.07
N GLU A 692 1.59 10.50 -26.19
CA GLU A 692 1.60 11.96 -26.21
C GLU A 692 0.32 12.60 -25.66
N PHE A 693 -0.78 11.87 -25.52
CA PHE A 693 -1.96 12.37 -24.81
C PHE A 693 -1.85 12.03 -23.33
N THR A 694 -1.58 10.77 -22.99
CA THR A 694 -1.46 10.33 -21.59
C THR A 694 -0.34 11.07 -20.85
N ALA A 695 0.81 11.30 -21.47
CA ALA A 695 1.89 12.03 -20.82
C ALA A 695 1.61 13.54 -20.63
N SER A 696 0.55 14.09 -21.24
CA SER A 696 0.13 15.47 -21.03
C SER A 696 -0.96 15.61 -19.99
N ILE A 697 -1.98 14.75 -20.03
CA ILE A 697 -3.24 14.95 -19.28
C ILE A 697 -3.65 13.79 -18.38
N CYS A 698 -2.90 12.68 -18.37
CA CYS A 698 -3.20 11.61 -17.44
C CYS A 698 -2.86 12.06 -16.00
N PRO A 699 -3.72 11.82 -15.00
CA PRO A 699 -3.39 12.07 -13.59
C PRO A 699 -2.35 11.08 -13.03
N ALA A 700 -1.74 10.26 -13.90
CA ALA A 700 -0.68 9.30 -13.61
C ALA A 700 -1.02 8.35 -12.42
N PRO A 701 -2.11 7.57 -12.49
CA PRO A 701 -2.45 6.60 -11.44
C PRO A 701 -1.34 5.55 -11.23
N CYS A 702 -0.53 5.28 -12.26
CA CYS A 702 0.70 4.49 -12.16
C CYS A 702 1.78 5.10 -11.26
N GLN A 703 1.90 6.43 -11.26
CA GLN A 703 2.79 7.19 -10.37
C GLN A 703 2.26 7.17 -8.94
N GLN A 704 0.97 7.37 -8.74
CA GLN A 704 0.33 7.26 -7.42
C GLN A 704 0.47 5.84 -6.84
N ALA A 705 0.33 4.81 -7.68
CA ALA A 705 0.53 3.41 -7.29
C ALA A 705 2.00 3.02 -7.10
N CYS A 706 2.97 3.93 -7.34
CA CYS A 706 4.38 3.62 -7.22
C CYS A 706 4.76 3.28 -5.77
N LYS A 707 5.34 2.10 -5.56
CA LYS A 707 5.72 1.64 -4.22
C LYS A 707 6.73 2.54 -3.51
N GLN A 708 7.51 3.31 -4.27
CA GLN A 708 8.50 4.23 -3.73
C GLN A 708 7.87 5.44 -3.05
N GLY A 709 6.69 5.88 -3.52
CA GLY A 709 5.93 6.98 -2.92
C GLY A 709 5.46 6.73 -1.49
N ARG A 710 5.57 5.48 -0.98
CA ARG A 710 5.31 5.16 0.43
C ARG A 710 6.48 5.49 1.36
N GLN A 711 7.71 5.58 0.84
CA GLN A 711 8.91 5.86 1.64
C GLN A 711 9.42 7.28 1.43
N THR A 712 9.40 7.70 0.16
CA THR A 712 9.87 8.99 -0.31
C THR A 712 8.83 9.46 -1.33
N TYR A 713 9.26 9.87 -2.52
CA TYR A 713 8.39 10.29 -3.60
C TYR A 713 8.16 9.17 -4.62
N PRO A 714 7.09 9.22 -5.42
CA PRO A 714 6.91 8.30 -6.52
C PRO A 714 7.84 8.65 -7.68
N VAL A 715 8.22 7.64 -8.48
CA VAL A 715 8.94 7.84 -9.75
C VAL A 715 8.10 8.74 -10.66
N PRO A 716 8.66 9.76 -11.34
CA PRO A 716 7.91 10.68 -12.21
C PRO A 716 7.54 10.00 -13.55
N ILE A 717 6.71 8.97 -13.49
CA ILE A 717 6.37 8.08 -14.61
C ILE A 717 5.81 8.88 -15.79
N ARG A 718 4.92 9.85 -15.54
CA ARG A 718 4.32 10.69 -16.59
C ARG A 718 5.35 11.52 -17.35
N ARG A 719 6.32 12.09 -16.62
CA ARG A 719 7.41 12.87 -17.21
C ARG A 719 8.33 11.98 -18.05
N ILE A 720 8.67 10.78 -17.57
CA ILE A 720 9.51 9.87 -18.35
C ILE A 720 8.76 9.38 -19.60
N GLU A 721 7.44 9.15 -19.52
CA GLU A 721 6.59 8.87 -20.68
C GLU A 721 6.65 10.01 -21.71
N ARG A 722 6.55 11.27 -21.26
CA ARG A 722 6.74 12.49 -22.08
C ARG A 722 8.10 12.49 -22.77
N GLU A 723 9.17 12.28 -22.02
CA GLU A 723 10.54 12.28 -22.56
C GLU A 723 10.73 11.21 -23.65
N ILE A 724 10.19 10.00 -23.44
CA ILE A 724 10.25 8.92 -24.44
C ILE A 724 9.52 9.31 -25.71
N VAL A 725 8.27 9.79 -25.61
CA VAL A 725 7.45 10.10 -26.79
C VAL A 725 8.00 11.30 -27.55
N ASP A 726 8.49 12.33 -26.86
CA ASP A 726 9.06 13.51 -27.50
C ASP A 726 10.35 13.16 -28.27
N HIS A 727 11.24 12.35 -27.67
CA HIS A 727 12.41 11.81 -28.37
C HIS A 727 12.02 10.93 -29.56
N ALA A 728 10.99 10.09 -29.42
CA ALA A 728 10.53 9.22 -30.48
C ALA A 728 10.01 10.01 -31.69
N PHE A 729 9.19 11.05 -31.47
CA PHE A 729 8.72 11.91 -32.55
C PHE A 729 9.84 12.76 -33.15
N ALA A 730 10.72 13.35 -32.34
CA ALA A 730 11.84 14.15 -32.83
C ALA A 730 12.81 13.34 -33.71
N ALA A 731 12.98 12.05 -33.40
CA ALA A 731 13.82 11.13 -34.17
C ALA A 731 13.07 10.42 -35.32
N GLY A 732 11.78 10.75 -35.57
CA GLY A 732 10.99 10.11 -36.62
C GLY A 732 10.69 8.62 -36.39
N LEU A 733 10.73 8.16 -35.14
CA LEU A 733 10.55 6.74 -34.77
C LEU A 733 9.07 6.33 -34.68
N VAL A 734 8.14 7.28 -34.59
CA VAL A 734 6.69 7.03 -34.61
C VAL A 734 6.20 7.12 -36.05
N VAL A 735 6.24 6.00 -36.76
CA VAL A 735 5.85 5.90 -38.18
C VAL A 735 4.48 5.24 -38.35
N PRO A 736 3.74 5.51 -39.45
CA PRO A 736 2.55 4.77 -39.82
C PRO A 736 2.84 3.26 -39.95
N GLN A 737 1.94 2.42 -39.44
CA GLN A 737 1.95 0.96 -39.56
C GLN A 737 0.76 0.45 -40.40
N PRO A 738 0.69 0.75 -41.71
CA PRO A 738 -0.37 0.23 -42.56
C PRO A 738 -0.31 -1.31 -42.60
N SER A 739 -1.47 -1.96 -42.63
CA SER A 739 -1.51 -3.43 -42.73
C SER A 739 -0.92 -3.92 -44.06
N GLY A 740 -0.14 -5.00 -44.00
CA GLY A 740 0.38 -5.67 -45.20
C GLY A 740 -0.67 -6.47 -45.98
N HIS A 741 -1.88 -6.62 -45.44
CA HIS A 741 -3.01 -7.29 -46.08
C HIS A 741 -4.33 -6.55 -45.78
N ARG A 742 -5.32 -6.71 -46.65
CA ARG A 742 -6.68 -6.17 -46.47
C ARG A 742 -7.64 -7.32 -46.20
N THR A 743 -8.52 -7.16 -45.20
CA THR A 743 -9.53 -8.16 -44.85
C THR A 743 -10.78 -8.06 -45.72
N GLY A 744 -10.96 -6.92 -46.40
CA GLY A 744 -12.18 -6.59 -47.15
C GLY A 744 -13.38 -6.22 -46.28
N ARG A 745 -13.24 -6.22 -44.95
CA ARG A 745 -14.29 -5.84 -44.01
C ARG A 745 -14.26 -4.33 -43.75
N ARG A 746 -15.44 -3.73 -43.68
CA ARG A 746 -15.62 -2.29 -43.44
C ARG A 746 -16.16 -2.04 -42.05
N VAL A 747 -15.56 -1.09 -41.32
CA VAL A 747 -16.01 -0.71 -39.97
C VAL A 747 -16.26 0.79 -39.88
N ALA A 748 -17.43 1.16 -39.35
CA ALA A 748 -17.74 2.55 -39.01
C ALA A 748 -17.47 2.81 -37.53
N VAL A 749 -16.78 3.90 -37.22
CA VAL A 749 -16.56 4.39 -35.84
C VAL A 749 -17.24 5.75 -35.71
N VAL A 750 -18.22 5.86 -34.82
CA VAL A 750 -19.01 7.09 -34.62
C VAL A 750 -18.46 7.85 -33.42
N GLY A 751 -17.69 8.91 -33.67
CA GLY A 751 -17.01 9.75 -32.68
C GLY A 751 -15.49 9.60 -32.71
N SER A 752 -14.78 10.74 -32.72
CA SER A 752 -13.31 10.77 -32.84
C SER A 752 -12.57 11.07 -31.52
N GLY A 753 -13.20 10.77 -30.38
CA GLY A 753 -12.53 10.83 -29.09
C GLY A 753 -11.41 9.77 -28.95
N PRO A 754 -10.65 9.76 -27.83
CA PRO A 754 -9.52 8.85 -27.64
C PRO A 754 -9.90 7.37 -27.78
N ALA A 755 -11.10 6.98 -27.34
CA ALA A 755 -11.61 5.62 -27.51
C ALA A 755 -11.83 5.26 -29.00
N GLY A 756 -12.54 6.12 -29.74
CA GLY A 756 -12.81 5.91 -31.17
C GLY A 756 -11.53 5.89 -32.02
N LEU A 757 -10.61 6.82 -31.77
CA LEU A 757 -9.29 6.84 -32.44
C LEU A 757 -8.49 5.57 -32.14
N THR A 758 -8.59 5.04 -30.92
CA THR A 758 -7.92 3.79 -30.55
C THR A 758 -8.50 2.60 -31.32
N VAL A 759 -9.84 2.51 -31.38
CA VAL A 759 -10.53 1.45 -32.14
C VAL A 759 -10.13 1.52 -33.61
N ALA A 760 -10.18 2.72 -34.19
CA ALA A 760 -9.86 2.93 -35.59
C ALA A 760 -8.43 2.53 -35.93
N GLN A 761 -7.46 2.91 -35.09
CA GLN A 761 -6.06 2.53 -35.28
C GLN A 761 -5.87 1.01 -35.23
N GLN A 762 -6.41 0.36 -34.20
CA GLN A 762 -6.20 -1.08 -34.00
C GLN A 762 -6.80 -1.90 -35.14
N LEU A 763 -8.00 -1.54 -35.60
CA LEU A 763 -8.67 -2.22 -36.71
C LEU A 763 -8.00 -1.94 -38.07
N ALA A 764 -7.57 -0.71 -38.33
CA ALA A 764 -6.84 -0.38 -39.57
C ALA A 764 -5.52 -1.17 -39.67
N ARG A 765 -4.79 -1.32 -38.55
CA ARG A 765 -3.56 -2.13 -38.47
C ARG A 765 -3.80 -3.62 -38.68
N ARG A 766 -5.02 -4.11 -38.43
CA ARG A 766 -5.45 -5.49 -38.74
C ARG A 766 -5.94 -5.67 -40.18
N GLY A 767 -5.98 -4.60 -40.98
CA GLY A 767 -6.33 -4.67 -42.40
C GLY A 767 -7.79 -4.39 -42.72
N HIS A 768 -8.60 -3.95 -41.74
CA HIS A 768 -9.98 -3.53 -41.95
C HIS A 768 -10.03 -2.11 -42.53
N ASP A 769 -11.06 -1.84 -43.34
CA ASP A 769 -11.30 -0.50 -43.88
C ASP A 769 -12.14 0.31 -42.90
N VAL A 770 -11.53 1.29 -42.25
CA VAL A 770 -12.15 2.03 -41.15
C VAL A 770 -12.50 3.46 -41.54
N VAL A 771 -13.75 3.85 -41.30
CA VAL A 771 -14.24 5.23 -41.45
C VAL A 771 -14.68 5.76 -40.09
N VAL A 772 -14.09 6.89 -39.67
CA VAL A 772 -14.45 7.60 -38.45
C VAL A 772 -15.35 8.79 -38.80
N TYR A 773 -16.55 8.81 -38.23
CA TYR A 773 -17.51 9.92 -38.35
C TYR A 773 -17.37 10.85 -37.14
N GLU A 774 -17.23 12.14 -37.38
CA GLU A 774 -17.13 13.19 -36.36
C GLU A 774 -18.12 14.31 -36.65
N LYS A 775 -18.89 14.70 -35.63
CA LYS A 775 -19.90 15.75 -35.75
C LYS A 775 -19.29 17.15 -35.78
N ASP A 776 -18.17 17.35 -35.08
CA ASP A 776 -17.47 18.63 -35.04
C ASP A 776 -16.57 18.81 -36.29
N GLU A 777 -16.07 20.03 -36.52
CA GLU A 777 -15.35 20.38 -37.75
C GLU A 777 -13.98 19.68 -37.87
N ALA A 778 -13.44 19.19 -36.76
CA ALA A 778 -12.13 18.54 -36.69
C ALA A 778 -12.10 17.38 -35.68
N PRO A 779 -11.33 16.30 -35.96
CA PRO A 779 -11.27 15.15 -35.07
C PRO A 779 -10.53 15.41 -33.76
N GLY A 780 -10.85 14.63 -32.72
CA GLY A 780 -10.19 14.62 -31.41
C GLY A 780 -11.16 14.65 -30.22
N GLY A 781 -12.46 14.85 -30.44
CA GLY A 781 -13.46 14.94 -29.37
C GLY A 781 -13.05 15.92 -28.26
N LEU A 782 -13.25 15.53 -27.00
CA LEU A 782 -12.90 16.38 -25.85
C LEU A 782 -11.40 16.70 -25.73
N LEU A 783 -10.49 15.92 -26.34
CA LEU A 783 -9.07 16.28 -26.39
C LEU A 783 -8.87 17.62 -27.10
N ARG A 784 -9.63 17.84 -28.17
CA ARG A 784 -9.58 19.08 -28.95
C ARG A 784 -10.46 20.17 -28.36
N TRP A 785 -11.70 19.82 -28.04
CA TRP A 785 -12.74 20.81 -27.76
C TRP A 785 -12.92 21.12 -26.27
N GLY A 786 -12.63 20.17 -25.38
CA GLY A 786 -12.85 20.31 -23.93
C GLY A 786 -11.60 20.68 -23.14
N ILE A 787 -10.46 20.04 -23.42
CA ILE A 787 -9.23 20.24 -22.65
C ILE A 787 -8.54 21.54 -23.11
N PRO A 788 -8.09 22.43 -22.21
CA PRO A 788 -7.36 23.65 -22.58
C PRO A 788 -6.06 23.39 -23.36
N ASP A 789 -5.70 24.30 -24.27
CA ASP A 789 -4.48 24.17 -25.09
C ASP A 789 -3.18 24.15 -24.26
N HIS A 790 -3.10 24.91 -23.16
CA HIS A 790 -1.92 24.91 -22.28
C HIS A 790 -1.68 23.57 -21.56
N ARG A 791 -2.73 22.74 -21.37
CA ARG A 791 -2.60 21.38 -20.84
C ARG A 791 -2.32 20.36 -21.95
N LEU A 792 -2.99 20.49 -23.10
CA LEU A 792 -2.79 19.63 -24.26
C LEU A 792 -2.73 20.47 -25.54
N PRO A 793 -1.51 20.76 -26.04
CA PRO A 793 -1.33 21.50 -27.29
C PRO A 793 -1.99 20.77 -28.47
N LYS A 794 -2.87 21.45 -29.21
CA LYS A 794 -3.66 20.79 -30.27
C LYS A 794 -2.83 20.26 -31.42
N ALA A 795 -1.64 20.82 -31.64
CA ALA A 795 -0.67 20.31 -32.61
C ALA A 795 -0.26 18.85 -32.38
N LEU A 796 -0.32 18.36 -31.13
CA LEU A 796 -0.06 16.94 -30.82
C LEU A 796 -1.15 16.03 -31.39
N ILE A 797 -2.41 16.49 -31.37
CA ILE A 797 -3.56 15.79 -31.93
C ILE A 797 -3.42 15.75 -33.45
N ASP A 798 -3.15 16.89 -34.09
CA ASP A 798 -2.98 16.97 -35.55
C ASP A 798 -1.85 16.05 -36.06
N ARG A 799 -0.74 15.98 -35.32
CA ARG A 799 0.36 15.08 -35.64
C ARG A 799 -0.05 13.62 -35.60
N ARG A 800 -0.86 13.23 -34.61
CA ARG A 800 -1.36 11.85 -34.49
C ARG A 800 -2.39 11.54 -35.58
N LEU A 801 -3.29 12.46 -35.90
CA LEU A 801 -4.31 12.24 -36.94
C LEU A 801 -3.66 11.97 -38.30
N ARG A 802 -2.64 12.77 -38.70
CA ARG A 802 -1.88 12.50 -39.93
C ARG A 802 -1.25 11.11 -39.97
N GLN A 803 -0.79 10.62 -38.81
CA GLN A 803 -0.22 9.28 -38.70
C GLN A 803 -1.29 8.19 -38.85
N LEU A 804 -2.51 8.40 -38.33
CA LEU A 804 -3.65 7.48 -38.50
C LEU A 804 -4.20 7.48 -39.93
N GLU A 805 -4.27 8.65 -40.59
CA GLU A 805 -4.65 8.76 -42.00
C GLU A 805 -3.68 7.97 -42.88
N ALA A 806 -2.38 8.09 -42.62
CA ALA A 806 -1.35 7.31 -43.31
C ALA A 806 -1.39 5.80 -42.99
N GLU A 807 -2.05 5.38 -41.90
CA GLU A 807 -2.34 3.97 -41.60
C GLU A 807 -3.57 3.44 -42.34
N GLY A 808 -4.36 4.33 -42.97
CA GLY A 808 -5.55 3.98 -43.75
C GLY A 808 -6.88 4.32 -43.07
N VAL A 809 -6.88 5.09 -41.99
CA VAL A 809 -8.11 5.58 -41.35
C VAL A 809 -8.68 6.75 -42.15
N THR A 810 -9.96 6.69 -42.52
CA THR A 810 -10.65 7.80 -43.20
C THR A 810 -11.49 8.60 -42.20
N PHE A 811 -11.33 9.92 -42.16
CA PHE A 811 -12.13 10.81 -41.32
C PHE A 811 -13.22 11.52 -42.14
N ARG A 812 -14.45 11.52 -41.63
CA ARG A 812 -15.58 12.31 -42.13
C ARG A 812 -16.04 13.25 -41.03
N THR A 813 -15.64 14.52 -41.11
CA THR A 813 -15.95 15.56 -40.11
C THR A 813 -17.17 16.37 -40.49
N SER A 814 -17.74 17.12 -39.55
CA SER A 814 -19.01 17.85 -39.73
C SER A 814 -20.17 16.95 -40.17
N VAL A 815 -20.18 15.70 -39.70
CA VAL A 815 -21.22 14.71 -39.99
C VAL A 815 -21.72 14.08 -38.69
N GLU A 816 -22.94 14.44 -38.30
CA GLU A 816 -23.63 13.85 -37.15
C GLU A 816 -24.48 12.65 -37.58
N VAL A 817 -24.05 11.44 -37.18
CA VAL A 817 -24.79 10.20 -37.46
C VAL A 817 -26.09 10.18 -36.66
N GLY A 818 -27.20 9.95 -37.36
CA GLY A 818 -28.57 10.07 -36.87
C GLY A 818 -29.24 11.39 -37.26
N VAL A 819 -28.48 12.37 -37.75
CA VAL A 819 -29.00 13.67 -38.23
C VAL A 819 -28.67 13.85 -39.71
N ASP A 820 -27.38 13.94 -40.06
CA ASP A 820 -26.92 14.14 -41.44
C ASP A 820 -26.88 12.83 -42.23
N VAL A 821 -26.57 11.72 -41.54
CA VAL A 821 -26.56 10.36 -42.11
C VAL A 821 -27.50 9.49 -41.27
N PRO A 822 -28.55 8.88 -41.84
CA PRO A 822 -29.43 7.98 -41.11
C PRO A 822 -28.65 6.82 -40.50
N ALA A 823 -28.79 6.60 -39.17
CA ALA A 823 -27.95 5.62 -38.48
C ALA A 823 -28.13 4.18 -39.00
N GLY A 824 -29.32 3.83 -39.48
CA GLY A 824 -29.60 2.51 -40.06
C GLY A 824 -28.84 2.22 -41.36
N GLU A 825 -28.38 3.24 -42.10
CA GLU A 825 -27.55 3.04 -43.30
C GLU A 825 -26.18 2.47 -42.95
N LEU A 826 -25.67 2.73 -41.73
CA LEU A 826 -24.38 2.20 -41.31
C LEU A 826 -24.39 0.66 -41.26
N LEU A 827 -25.51 0.05 -40.87
CA LEU A 827 -25.65 -1.42 -40.84
C LEU A 827 -25.69 -2.07 -42.23
N GLN A 828 -26.04 -1.28 -43.26
CA GLN A 828 -26.06 -1.76 -44.65
C GLN A 828 -24.68 -1.59 -45.31
N GLN A 829 -23.96 -0.54 -44.93
CA GLN A 829 -22.68 -0.18 -45.54
C GLN A 829 -21.48 -0.81 -44.83
N TYR A 830 -21.57 -1.13 -43.54
CA TYR A 830 -20.45 -1.60 -42.74
C TYR A 830 -20.74 -2.96 -42.10
N ASP A 831 -19.71 -3.80 -41.99
CA ASP A 831 -19.80 -5.12 -41.35
C ASP A 831 -19.90 -5.02 -39.82
N ALA A 832 -19.39 -3.92 -39.25
CA ALA A 832 -19.50 -3.58 -37.84
C ALA A 832 -19.56 -2.06 -37.63
N VAL A 833 -20.21 -1.64 -36.54
CA VAL A 833 -20.35 -0.25 -36.12
C VAL A 833 -19.90 -0.10 -34.67
N CYS A 834 -18.97 0.82 -34.39
CA CYS A 834 -18.51 1.15 -33.05
C CYS A 834 -18.99 2.55 -32.65
N LEU A 835 -19.78 2.64 -31.58
CA LEU A 835 -20.29 3.88 -31.01
C LEU A 835 -19.31 4.43 -29.97
N ALA A 836 -18.70 5.57 -30.28
CA ALA A 836 -17.67 6.23 -29.49
C ALA A 836 -18.01 7.73 -29.25
N THR A 837 -19.30 8.07 -29.17
CA THR A 837 -19.80 9.46 -29.04
C THR A 837 -19.50 10.11 -27.69
N GLY A 838 -19.06 9.34 -26.71
CA GLY A 838 -18.72 9.81 -25.36
C GLY A 838 -19.94 10.23 -24.52
N ALA A 839 -19.67 10.90 -23.39
CA ALA A 839 -20.67 11.45 -22.47
C ALA A 839 -20.87 12.95 -22.75
N ALA A 840 -21.81 13.28 -23.64
CA ALA A 840 -22.00 14.67 -24.09
C ALA A 840 -22.99 15.47 -23.24
N ALA A 841 -23.83 14.83 -22.43
CA ALA A 841 -24.88 15.50 -21.67
C ALA A 841 -24.32 16.07 -20.36
N ALA A 842 -24.07 17.38 -20.30
CA ALA A 842 -23.61 18.03 -19.08
C ALA A 842 -24.67 17.94 -17.97
N ARG A 843 -24.26 17.60 -16.74
CA ARG A 843 -25.17 17.58 -15.59
C ARG A 843 -25.59 18.98 -15.21
N ASP A 844 -26.89 19.17 -15.10
CA ASP A 844 -27.46 20.44 -14.67
C ASP A 844 -27.68 20.51 -13.15
N LEU A 845 -27.85 21.73 -12.64
CA LEU A 845 -28.15 22.00 -11.24
C LEU A 845 -29.44 22.83 -11.15
N PRO A 846 -30.62 22.19 -11.18
CA PRO A 846 -31.92 22.86 -11.29
C PRO A 846 -32.36 23.47 -9.94
N LEU A 847 -31.59 24.46 -9.47
CA LEU A 847 -31.87 25.22 -8.25
C LEU A 847 -32.60 26.53 -8.57
N PRO A 848 -33.30 27.14 -7.59
CA PRO A 848 -33.93 28.43 -7.78
C PRO A 848 -32.93 29.48 -8.28
N GLY A 849 -33.28 30.14 -9.40
CA GLY A 849 -32.44 31.14 -10.06
C GLY A 849 -31.41 30.60 -11.07
N ARG A 850 -31.42 29.30 -11.38
CA ARG A 850 -30.54 28.65 -12.38
C ARG A 850 -30.50 29.34 -13.77
N ARG A 851 -31.60 30.01 -14.18
CA ARG A 851 -31.72 30.69 -15.47
C ARG A 851 -31.20 32.15 -15.48
N ARG A 852 -30.54 32.60 -14.41
CA ARG A 852 -29.95 33.95 -14.37
C ARG A 852 -28.82 34.08 -15.41
N PRO A 853 -28.68 35.24 -16.07
CA PRO A 853 -27.55 35.52 -16.96
C PRO A 853 -26.22 35.32 -16.23
N GLY A 854 -25.24 34.73 -16.92
CA GLY A 854 -23.90 34.46 -16.36
C GLY A 854 -23.72 33.08 -15.73
N ILE A 855 -24.70 32.19 -15.79
CA ILE A 855 -24.57 30.78 -15.36
C ILE A 855 -24.46 29.88 -16.60
N HIS A 856 -23.28 29.28 -16.81
CA HIS A 856 -22.93 28.51 -18.00
C HIS A 856 -22.43 27.11 -17.67
N PHE A 857 -22.55 26.19 -18.62
CA PHE A 857 -21.88 24.89 -18.50
C PHE A 857 -20.38 25.04 -18.74
N ALA A 858 -19.59 24.23 -18.06
CA ALA A 858 -18.12 24.26 -18.16
C ALA A 858 -17.62 24.09 -19.60
N LEU A 859 -18.17 23.14 -20.36
CA LEU A 859 -17.73 22.88 -21.73
C LEU A 859 -18.01 24.04 -22.70
N GLU A 860 -19.07 24.82 -22.48
CA GLU A 860 -19.36 26.00 -23.30
C GLU A 860 -18.22 27.02 -23.17
N PHE A 861 -17.79 27.27 -21.93
CA PHE A 861 -16.68 28.17 -21.63
C PHE A 861 -15.35 27.64 -22.16
N LEU A 862 -15.05 26.36 -21.94
CA LEU A 862 -13.79 25.75 -22.37
C LEU A 862 -13.67 25.65 -23.90
N ARG A 863 -14.77 25.32 -24.61
CA ARG A 863 -14.78 25.30 -26.09
C ARG A 863 -14.43 26.67 -26.65
N GLN A 864 -15.06 27.74 -26.15
CA GLN A 864 -14.75 29.10 -26.59
C GLN A 864 -13.31 29.52 -26.25
N ALA A 865 -12.79 29.09 -25.10
CA ALA A 865 -11.39 29.35 -24.74
C ALA A 865 -10.43 28.67 -25.72
N ASN A 866 -10.69 27.42 -26.08
CA ASN A 866 -9.93 26.69 -27.10
C ASN A 866 -10.07 27.31 -28.50
N ASP A 867 -11.25 27.78 -28.87
CA ASP A 867 -11.47 28.47 -30.15
C ASP A 867 -10.64 29.76 -30.23
N ARG A 868 -10.64 30.58 -29.17
CA ARG A 868 -9.80 31.78 -29.08
C ARG A 868 -8.31 31.45 -29.18
N ALA A 869 -7.85 30.42 -28.46
CA ALA A 869 -6.47 29.97 -28.51
C ALA A 869 -6.05 29.48 -29.93
N ALA A 870 -6.99 28.88 -30.66
CA ALA A 870 -6.80 28.46 -32.05
C ALA A 870 -6.96 29.60 -33.07
N GLY A 871 -7.21 30.84 -32.63
CA GLY A 871 -7.44 31.99 -33.51
C GLY A 871 -8.79 31.96 -34.25
N ARG A 872 -9.73 31.12 -33.84
CA ARG A 872 -11.09 31.07 -34.39
C ARG A 872 -11.96 32.18 -33.80
N ALA A 873 -12.80 32.76 -34.66
CA ALA A 873 -13.72 33.81 -34.24
C ALA A 873 -14.81 33.24 -33.32
N VAL A 874 -15.00 33.85 -32.15
CA VAL A 874 -16.13 33.58 -31.25
C VAL A 874 -17.12 34.74 -31.38
N ALA A 875 -18.35 34.45 -31.78
CA ALA A 875 -19.38 35.47 -31.98
C ALA A 875 -19.65 36.28 -30.69
N ALA A 876 -19.69 37.61 -30.80
CA ALA A 876 -19.84 38.52 -29.66
C ALA A 876 -21.13 38.28 -28.85
N ALA A 877 -22.23 37.92 -29.54
CA ALA A 877 -23.54 37.71 -28.93
C ALA A 877 -23.62 36.49 -27.97
N GLY A 878 -22.61 35.62 -27.96
CA GLY A 878 -22.54 34.43 -27.09
C GLY A 878 -21.20 34.28 -26.35
N ALA A 879 -20.36 35.32 -26.35
CA ALA A 879 -19.01 35.24 -25.81
C ALA A 879 -19.01 35.14 -24.27
N ILE A 880 -18.49 34.04 -23.74
CA ILE A 880 -18.21 33.82 -22.32
C ILE A 880 -16.75 34.21 -22.08
N SER A 881 -16.52 35.24 -21.26
CA SER A 881 -15.20 35.72 -20.84
C SER A 881 -15.15 35.85 -19.32
N ALA A 882 -14.02 35.47 -18.72
CA ALA A 882 -13.71 35.62 -17.30
C ALA A 882 -12.91 36.91 -16.97
N GLU A 883 -12.48 37.67 -17.98
CA GLU A 883 -11.65 38.86 -17.80
C GLU A 883 -12.28 39.89 -16.84
N GLY A 884 -11.54 40.27 -15.80
CA GLY A 884 -11.97 41.24 -14.79
C GLY A 884 -13.11 40.77 -13.86
N LYS A 885 -13.58 39.53 -13.99
CA LYS A 885 -14.75 39.00 -13.27
C LYS A 885 -14.40 38.21 -12.00
N THR A 886 -15.34 38.14 -11.08
CA THR A 886 -15.35 37.11 -10.01
C THR A 886 -16.06 35.87 -10.54
N VAL A 887 -15.33 34.76 -10.64
CA VAL A 887 -15.80 33.49 -11.20
C VAL A 887 -16.01 32.47 -10.08
N VAL A 888 -17.13 31.76 -10.09
CA VAL A 888 -17.37 30.59 -9.23
C VAL A 888 -17.52 29.35 -10.09
N VAL A 889 -16.66 28.36 -9.86
CA VAL A 889 -16.72 27.04 -10.50
C VAL A 889 -17.34 26.03 -9.52
N LEU A 890 -18.42 25.38 -9.93
CA LEU A 890 -19.09 24.34 -9.15
C LEU A 890 -18.63 22.97 -9.66
N GLY A 891 -17.78 22.28 -8.88
CA GLY A 891 -17.16 21.00 -9.23
C GLY A 891 -15.64 21.00 -9.05
N GLY A 892 -15.10 19.96 -8.42
CA GLY A 892 -13.68 19.77 -8.10
C GLY A 892 -12.96 18.72 -8.96
N GLY A 893 -13.63 18.15 -9.97
CA GLY A 893 -13.00 17.25 -10.96
C GLY A 893 -12.11 18.00 -11.97
N GLU A 894 -11.49 17.26 -12.90
CA GLU A 894 -10.59 17.80 -13.93
C GLU A 894 -11.20 18.96 -14.73
N THR A 895 -12.45 18.82 -15.16
CA THR A 895 -13.16 19.89 -15.88
C THR A 895 -13.31 21.17 -15.04
N GLY A 896 -13.49 21.03 -13.73
CA GLY A 896 -13.56 22.18 -12.82
C GLY A 896 -12.21 22.86 -12.65
N ASN A 897 -11.13 22.08 -12.56
CA ASN A 897 -9.76 22.60 -12.53
C ASN A 897 -9.41 23.33 -13.82
N ASP A 898 -9.74 22.74 -14.98
CA ASP A 898 -9.55 23.37 -16.30
C ASP A 898 -10.29 24.71 -16.40
N CYS A 899 -11.53 24.78 -15.91
CA CYS A 899 -12.29 26.04 -15.86
C CYS A 899 -11.63 27.08 -14.96
N ALA A 900 -11.18 26.70 -13.77
CA ALA A 900 -10.58 27.61 -12.81
C ALA A 900 -9.23 28.18 -13.32
N GLU A 901 -8.37 27.32 -13.88
CA GLU A 901 -7.08 27.71 -14.45
C GLU A 901 -7.28 28.56 -15.71
N THR A 902 -8.22 28.21 -16.58
CA THR A 902 -8.56 29.01 -17.77
C THR A 902 -9.12 30.38 -17.39
N ALA A 903 -9.98 30.44 -16.37
CA ALA A 903 -10.52 31.72 -15.88
C ALA A 903 -9.40 32.62 -15.33
N LEU A 904 -8.46 32.05 -14.57
CA LEU A 904 -7.30 32.78 -14.07
C LEU A 904 -6.40 33.28 -15.22
N ALA A 905 -6.13 32.43 -16.20
CA ALA A 905 -5.33 32.79 -17.38
C ALA A 905 -5.97 33.89 -18.25
N GLN A 906 -7.32 33.99 -18.23
CA GLN A 906 -8.06 35.08 -18.89
C GLN A 906 -8.09 36.39 -18.07
N GLY A 907 -7.43 36.46 -16.91
CA GLY A 907 -7.39 37.66 -16.08
C GLY A 907 -8.62 37.85 -15.19
N ALA A 908 -9.22 36.75 -14.70
CA ALA A 908 -10.26 36.84 -13.68
C ALA A 908 -9.76 37.59 -12.42
N ARG A 909 -10.61 38.45 -11.87
CA ARG A 909 -10.30 39.21 -10.64
C ARG A 909 -10.24 38.29 -9.42
N GLU A 910 -11.16 37.33 -9.34
CA GLU A 910 -11.17 36.30 -8.29
C GLU A 910 -11.72 35.00 -8.86
N VAL A 911 -11.15 33.86 -8.48
CA VAL A 911 -11.65 32.53 -8.85
C VAL A 911 -11.94 31.72 -7.59
N HIS A 912 -13.18 31.26 -7.45
CA HIS A 912 -13.63 30.40 -6.36
C HIS A 912 -14.03 29.03 -6.94
N GLN A 913 -13.65 27.95 -6.27
CA GLN A 913 -14.02 26.60 -6.69
C GLN A 913 -14.66 25.84 -5.53
N TRP A 914 -15.88 25.35 -5.71
CA TRP A 914 -16.63 24.65 -4.68
C TRP A 914 -16.82 23.19 -5.07
N GLU A 915 -16.45 22.28 -4.17
CA GLU A 915 -16.60 20.84 -4.29
C GLU A 915 -17.51 20.30 -3.18
N ILE A 916 -18.44 19.42 -3.54
CA ILE A 916 -19.40 18.80 -2.63
C ILE A 916 -18.77 17.66 -1.82
N LEU A 917 -17.73 17.04 -2.36
CA LEU A 917 -16.96 15.98 -1.71
C LEU A 917 -15.90 16.55 -0.75
N PRO A 918 -15.46 15.76 0.26
CA PRO A 918 -14.29 16.12 1.06
C PRO A 918 -13.00 16.05 0.23
N PRO A 919 -11.91 16.69 0.68
CA PRO A 919 -10.61 16.56 0.01
C PRO A 919 -10.21 15.09 -0.06
N SER A 920 -9.72 14.65 -1.22
CA SER A 920 -9.15 13.30 -1.40
C SER A 920 -7.72 13.37 -1.93
N ASP A 921 -6.88 12.39 -1.57
CA ASP A 921 -5.50 12.26 -2.08
C ASP A 921 -5.44 12.03 -3.60
N VAL A 922 -6.56 11.66 -4.23
CA VAL A 922 -6.64 11.29 -5.66
C VAL A 922 -6.94 12.49 -6.57
N THR A 923 -7.56 13.54 -6.02
CA THR A 923 -8.05 14.71 -6.79
C THR A 923 -7.03 15.84 -6.96
N ALA A 924 -5.88 15.75 -6.31
CA ALA A 924 -4.77 16.67 -6.54
C ALA A 924 -3.77 15.99 -7.49
N ASP A 925 -3.59 16.52 -8.70
CA ASP A 925 -2.40 16.19 -9.48
C ASP A 925 -1.19 16.76 -8.72
N PRO A 926 -0.31 15.94 -8.11
CA PRO A 926 0.84 16.44 -7.37
C PRO A 926 1.87 17.15 -8.28
N THR A 927 1.71 17.05 -9.60
CA THR A 927 2.59 17.70 -10.59
C THR A 927 2.00 18.98 -11.19
N HIS A 928 0.73 19.29 -10.90
CA HIS A 928 0.12 20.57 -11.23
C HIS A 928 -0.67 21.07 -10.00
N PRO A 929 0.01 21.65 -8.99
CA PRO A 929 -0.69 22.25 -7.87
C PRO A 929 -1.62 23.36 -8.39
N PRO A 930 -2.79 23.59 -7.75
CA PRO A 930 -3.68 24.67 -8.18
C PRO A 930 -2.88 25.97 -8.26
N ALA A 931 -3.02 26.69 -9.38
CA ALA A 931 -2.35 27.98 -9.55
C ALA A 931 -2.68 28.92 -8.38
N GLY A 932 -1.67 29.67 -7.92
CA GLY A 932 -1.86 30.69 -6.89
C GLY A 932 -2.99 31.65 -7.31
N GLY A 933 -3.99 31.84 -6.45
CA GLY A 933 -5.14 32.71 -6.71
C GLY A 933 -6.51 32.02 -6.78
N ILE A 934 -6.58 30.69 -6.77
CA ILE A 934 -7.86 29.95 -6.71
C ILE A 934 -8.27 29.68 -5.26
N ARG A 935 -9.44 30.18 -4.85
CA ARG A 935 -10.02 29.94 -3.51
C ARG A 935 -10.90 28.69 -3.51
N ARG A 936 -10.37 27.56 -3.08
CA ARG A 936 -11.08 26.26 -3.06
C ARG A 936 -11.81 26.02 -1.73
N ARG A 937 -13.06 25.54 -1.80
CA ARG A 937 -13.85 25.07 -0.66
C ARG A 937 -14.35 23.65 -0.93
N TRP A 938 -14.27 22.80 0.09
CA TRP A 938 -14.67 21.40 0.05
C TRP A 938 -15.90 21.16 0.91
N SER A 939 -16.61 20.07 0.65
CA SER A 939 -17.82 19.72 1.37
C SER A 939 -18.87 20.85 1.39
N VAL A 940 -19.10 21.47 0.22
CA VAL A 940 -20.08 22.56 0.05
C VAL A 940 -21.16 22.16 -0.94
N ALA A 941 -22.44 22.26 -0.55
CA ALA A 941 -23.59 22.04 -1.41
C ALA A 941 -24.32 23.36 -1.71
N THR A 942 -24.34 23.75 -2.98
CA THR A 942 -25.06 24.95 -3.44
C THR A 942 -26.58 24.72 -3.36
N ARG A 943 -27.31 25.75 -2.90
CA ARG A 943 -28.77 25.71 -2.66
C ARG A 943 -29.56 26.68 -3.53
N GLN A 944 -28.99 27.85 -3.85
CA GLN A 944 -29.73 28.90 -4.58
C GLN A 944 -28.80 29.84 -5.37
N PHE A 945 -29.32 30.36 -6.49
CA PHE A 945 -28.75 31.47 -7.27
C PHE A 945 -29.64 32.73 -7.15
N GLY A 946 -29.36 33.57 -6.16
CA GLY A 946 -30.04 34.83 -5.91
C GLY A 946 -29.54 35.99 -6.79
N ALA A 947 -30.26 37.12 -6.73
CA ALA A 947 -29.75 38.41 -7.22
C ALA A 947 -28.94 39.09 -6.11
N ASP A 948 -27.82 39.71 -6.48
CA ASP A 948 -27.18 40.70 -5.63
C ASP A 948 -27.89 42.06 -5.79
N SER A 949 -28.33 42.64 -4.67
CA SER A 949 -29.13 43.86 -4.64
C SER A 949 -28.26 45.09 -4.93
N GLY A 950 -28.04 45.39 -6.22
CA GLY A 950 -27.45 46.66 -6.67
C GLY A 950 -26.63 46.64 -7.96
N ASN A 951 -26.21 45.46 -8.48
CA ASN A 951 -25.22 45.38 -9.57
C ASN A 951 -25.48 44.27 -10.62
N GLY A 952 -26.59 43.52 -10.51
CA GLY A 952 -26.94 42.45 -11.47
C GLY A 952 -26.11 41.16 -11.34
N ARG A 953 -25.25 41.04 -10.32
CA ARG A 953 -24.41 39.86 -10.06
C ARG A 953 -25.20 38.72 -9.45
N ILE A 954 -24.64 37.52 -9.52
CA ILE A 954 -25.26 36.28 -9.02
C ILE A 954 -24.81 36.06 -7.58
N ARG A 955 -25.76 35.96 -6.65
CA ARG A 955 -25.51 35.63 -5.24
C ARG A 955 -25.74 34.14 -5.01
N LEU A 956 -24.68 33.36 -4.79
CA LEU A 956 -24.77 31.93 -4.50
C LEU A 956 -24.94 31.72 -2.99
N THR A 957 -25.94 30.96 -2.58
CA THR A 957 -26.10 30.46 -1.20
C THR A 957 -25.81 28.96 -1.18
N ALA A 958 -25.02 28.51 -0.20
CA ALA A 958 -24.63 27.11 -0.05
C ALA A 958 -24.56 26.70 1.42
N ARG A 959 -24.53 25.40 1.71
CA ARG A 959 -24.34 24.85 3.07
C ARG A 959 -23.16 23.91 3.13
N ALA A 960 -22.54 23.80 4.30
CA ALA A 960 -21.54 22.76 4.54
C ALA A 960 -22.22 21.39 4.64
N VAL A 961 -21.52 20.35 4.18
CA VAL A 961 -21.99 18.97 4.23
C VAL A 961 -20.97 18.05 4.90
N ARG A 962 -21.46 16.92 5.41
CA ARG A 962 -20.65 15.81 5.91
C ARG A 962 -21.04 14.54 5.16
N TRP A 963 -20.03 13.73 4.85
CA TRP A 963 -20.20 12.44 4.22
C TRP A 963 -19.93 11.32 5.22
N SER A 964 -20.77 10.28 5.21
CA SER A 964 -20.59 9.07 6.01
C SER A 964 -20.73 7.83 5.13
N HIS A 965 -19.95 6.79 5.41
CA HIS A 965 -20.06 5.51 4.70
C HIS A 965 -20.96 4.54 5.47
N SER A 966 -21.94 3.97 4.79
CA SER A 966 -22.83 2.92 5.33
C SER A 966 -22.83 1.71 4.39
N ALA A 967 -23.39 0.57 4.86
CA ALA A 967 -23.57 -0.61 4.01
C ALA A 967 -24.46 -0.35 2.78
N ALA A 968 -25.28 0.71 2.78
CA ALA A 968 -26.13 1.14 1.67
C ALA A 968 -25.46 2.16 0.73
N GLY A 969 -24.20 2.55 0.99
CA GLY A 969 -23.46 3.55 0.22
C GLY A 969 -23.15 4.84 1.00
N PRO A 970 -22.52 5.82 0.33
CA PRO A 970 -22.18 7.11 0.93
C PRO A 970 -23.44 7.95 1.17
N ARG A 971 -23.59 8.49 2.38
CA ARG A 971 -24.71 9.35 2.79
C ARG A 971 -24.21 10.75 3.12
N MET A 972 -24.83 11.75 2.48
CA MET A 972 -24.58 13.17 2.72
C MET A 972 -25.55 13.73 3.76
N THR A 973 -25.07 14.55 4.68
CA THR A 973 -25.86 15.31 5.67
C THR A 973 -25.40 16.76 5.72
N GLU A 974 -26.31 17.72 5.68
CA GLU A 974 -26.01 19.15 5.82
C GLU A 974 -25.75 19.55 7.27
N THR A 975 -24.94 20.59 7.43
CA THR A 975 -24.75 21.30 8.69
C THR A 975 -25.57 22.60 8.71
N ASP A 976 -25.61 23.28 9.86
CA ASP A 976 -26.23 24.60 10.01
C ASP A 976 -25.36 25.75 9.50
N GLU A 977 -24.13 25.46 9.04
CA GLU A 977 -23.21 26.45 8.51
C GLU A 977 -23.58 26.81 7.06
N GLU A 978 -23.89 28.09 6.84
CA GLU A 978 -24.29 28.64 5.55
C GLU A 978 -23.19 29.55 4.98
N PHE A 979 -23.01 29.49 3.66
CA PHE A 979 -22.06 30.30 2.90
C PHE A 979 -22.78 31.12 1.85
N CYS A 980 -22.27 32.33 1.63
CA CYS A 980 -22.73 33.20 0.56
C CYS A 980 -21.53 33.73 -0.24
N GLN A 981 -21.63 33.72 -1.57
CA GLN A 981 -20.63 34.28 -2.47
C GLN A 981 -21.28 34.98 -3.66
N THR A 982 -20.84 36.20 -3.95
CA THR A 982 -21.27 36.92 -5.16
C THR A 982 -20.32 36.65 -6.31
N ALA A 983 -20.86 36.42 -7.51
CA ALA A 983 -20.12 36.10 -8.72
C ALA A 983 -20.69 36.83 -9.94
N ASP A 984 -19.81 37.13 -10.90
CA ASP A 984 -20.17 37.66 -12.22
C ASP A 984 -20.37 36.54 -13.24
N LEU A 985 -19.71 35.40 -13.02
CA LEU A 985 -19.75 34.21 -13.86
C LEU A 985 -19.78 32.95 -12.98
N VAL A 986 -20.72 32.05 -13.25
CA VAL A 986 -20.81 30.74 -12.61
C VAL A 986 -20.65 29.66 -13.68
N LEU A 987 -19.72 28.72 -13.44
CA LEU A 987 -19.44 27.60 -14.34
C LEU A 987 -19.83 26.28 -13.68
N LEU A 988 -20.73 25.53 -14.32
CA LEU A 988 -21.20 24.23 -13.84
C LEU A 988 -20.30 23.11 -14.40
N ALA A 989 -19.46 22.54 -13.53
CA ALA A 989 -18.51 21.45 -13.81
C ALA A 989 -18.88 20.18 -13.02
N LEU A 990 -20.15 19.77 -13.10
CA LEU A 990 -20.75 18.72 -12.24
C LEU A 990 -20.63 17.29 -12.81
N GLY A 991 -19.95 17.14 -13.93
CA GLY A 991 -19.82 15.89 -14.68
C GLY A 991 -20.83 15.75 -15.80
N PHE A 992 -20.87 14.55 -16.40
CA PHE A 992 -21.67 14.24 -17.57
C PHE A 992 -22.51 12.99 -17.35
N ASP A 993 -23.69 12.98 -17.96
CA ASP A 993 -24.52 11.81 -18.12
C ASP A 993 -24.27 11.17 -19.49
N THR A 994 -24.67 9.90 -19.61
CA THR A 994 -24.37 9.04 -20.76
C THR A 994 -25.61 8.53 -21.50
N PRO A 995 -26.66 9.35 -21.72
CA PRO A 995 -27.72 8.92 -22.61
C PRO A 995 -27.13 8.78 -24.02
N VAL A 996 -27.45 7.68 -24.68
CA VAL A 996 -27.17 7.57 -26.12
C VAL A 996 -28.06 8.56 -26.87
N PRO A 997 -27.56 9.26 -27.91
CA PRO A 997 -28.42 10.12 -28.72
C PRO A 997 -29.62 9.35 -29.28
N ALA A 998 -30.83 9.86 -29.09
CA ALA A 998 -32.06 9.17 -29.49
C ALA A 998 -32.08 8.77 -30.98
N PRO A 999 -31.71 9.65 -31.94
CA PRO A 999 -31.69 9.28 -33.35
C PRO A 999 -30.72 8.12 -33.67
N LEU A 1000 -29.63 8.02 -32.92
CA LEU A 1000 -28.64 6.94 -33.06
C LEU A 1000 -29.18 5.63 -32.47
N ALA A 1001 -29.83 5.69 -31.31
CA ALA A 1001 -30.42 4.53 -30.65
C ALA A 1001 -31.60 3.96 -31.45
N GLU A 1002 -32.51 4.81 -31.90
CA GLU A 1002 -33.68 4.43 -32.69
C GLU A 1002 -33.26 3.87 -34.05
N GLY A 1003 -32.38 4.57 -34.77
CA GLY A 1003 -31.96 4.16 -36.11
C GLY A 1003 -31.15 2.86 -36.16
N LEU A 1004 -30.52 2.46 -35.04
CA LEU A 1004 -29.77 1.19 -34.92
C LEU A 1004 -30.55 0.12 -34.14
N GLY A 1005 -31.77 0.39 -33.67
CA GLY A 1005 -32.59 -0.56 -32.90
C GLY A 1005 -31.99 -0.93 -31.53
N LEU A 1006 -31.32 0.00 -30.87
CA LEU A 1006 -30.60 -0.24 -29.62
C LEU A 1006 -31.51 -0.19 -28.40
N LYS A 1007 -31.33 -1.13 -27.47
CA LYS A 1007 -32.01 -1.12 -26.17
C LYS A 1007 -31.30 -0.19 -25.19
N THR A 1008 -32.08 0.62 -24.50
CA THR A 1008 -31.63 1.52 -23.44
C THR A 1008 -32.27 1.19 -22.09
N ASP A 1009 -31.61 1.57 -21.01
CA ASP A 1009 -32.17 1.54 -19.66
C ASP A 1009 -33.08 2.77 -19.40
N PRO A 1010 -33.78 2.86 -18.27
CA PRO A 1010 -34.63 4.01 -17.95
C PRO A 1010 -33.90 5.36 -17.87
N ALA A 1011 -32.56 5.36 -17.73
CA ALA A 1011 -31.72 6.55 -17.74
C ALA A 1011 -31.21 6.89 -19.15
N GLY A 1012 -31.65 6.16 -20.18
CA GLY A 1012 -31.24 6.35 -21.57
C GLY A 1012 -29.86 5.78 -21.91
N ARG A 1013 -29.24 5.00 -21.02
CA ARG A 1013 -27.93 4.39 -21.24
C ARG A 1013 -28.06 3.10 -22.06
N LEU A 1014 -27.07 2.80 -22.90
CA LEU A 1014 -27.07 1.56 -23.68
C LEU A 1014 -27.01 0.32 -22.78
N VAL A 1015 -27.85 -0.67 -23.09
CA VAL A 1015 -27.76 -2.01 -22.51
C VAL A 1015 -26.71 -2.80 -23.29
N LEU A 1016 -25.58 -3.08 -22.66
CA LEU A 1016 -24.44 -3.74 -23.28
C LEU A 1016 -24.14 -5.09 -22.61
N ARG A 1017 -23.70 -6.07 -23.41
CA ARG A 1017 -23.07 -7.31 -22.93
C ARG A 1017 -21.67 -7.37 -23.50
N ASP A 1018 -20.66 -7.33 -22.64
CA ASP A 1018 -19.25 -7.34 -23.04
C ASP A 1018 -18.92 -6.32 -24.15
N ARG A 1019 -19.48 -5.10 -24.00
CA ARG A 1019 -19.37 -3.96 -24.96
C ARG A 1019 -20.13 -4.13 -26.28
N ALA A 1020 -20.70 -5.28 -26.57
CA ALA A 1020 -21.67 -5.44 -27.65
C ALA A 1020 -23.04 -4.89 -27.25
N ALA A 1021 -23.71 -4.21 -28.17
CA ALA A 1021 -25.07 -3.71 -27.98
C ALA A 1021 -26.12 -4.79 -28.29
N SER A 1022 -27.40 -4.45 -28.14
CA SER A 1022 -28.51 -5.37 -28.44
C SER A 1022 -28.60 -5.76 -29.92
N THR A 1023 -28.09 -4.92 -30.81
CA THR A 1023 -28.08 -5.14 -32.25
C THR A 1023 -26.78 -5.82 -32.67
N PRO A 1024 -26.82 -6.97 -33.38
CA PRO A 1024 -25.62 -7.67 -33.84
C PRO A 1024 -24.71 -6.77 -34.70
N GLY A 1025 -23.40 -6.85 -34.46
CA GLY A 1025 -22.40 -6.04 -35.15
C GLY A 1025 -22.29 -4.60 -34.66
N VAL A 1026 -23.06 -4.19 -33.65
CA VAL A 1026 -22.93 -2.87 -33.00
C VAL A 1026 -22.25 -3.00 -31.65
N PHE A 1027 -21.22 -2.18 -31.44
CA PHE A 1027 -20.43 -2.13 -30.22
C PHE A 1027 -20.41 -0.70 -29.67
N ALA A 1028 -20.15 -0.54 -28.37
CA ALA A 1028 -19.99 0.77 -27.75
C ALA A 1028 -18.71 0.82 -26.90
N VAL A 1029 -18.07 1.98 -26.86
CA VAL A 1029 -16.75 2.13 -26.23
C VAL A 1029 -16.58 3.47 -25.51
N GLY A 1030 -15.65 3.50 -24.56
CA GLY A 1030 -15.27 4.73 -23.85
C GLY A 1030 -16.38 5.23 -22.94
N ASP A 1031 -16.50 6.55 -22.81
CA ASP A 1031 -17.41 7.16 -21.84
C ASP A 1031 -18.88 6.79 -22.09
N LEU A 1032 -19.28 6.54 -23.35
CA LEU A 1032 -20.63 6.10 -23.69
C LEU A 1032 -20.97 4.73 -23.06
N ALA A 1033 -19.99 3.82 -23.04
CA ALA A 1033 -20.17 2.45 -22.56
C ALA A 1033 -19.85 2.28 -21.06
N GLY A 1034 -18.91 3.05 -20.53
CA GLY A 1034 -18.39 2.90 -19.17
C GLY A 1034 -18.76 4.00 -18.19
N GLY A 1035 -19.35 5.11 -18.65
CA GLY A 1035 -19.44 6.34 -17.87
C GLY A 1035 -18.20 7.23 -18.05
N PRO A 1036 -18.27 8.53 -17.69
CA PRO A 1036 -17.15 9.45 -17.81
C PRO A 1036 -15.89 8.95 -17.09
N GLY A 1037 -14.78 8.86 -17.81
CA GLY A 1037 -13.52 8.32 -17.28
C GLY A 1037 -12.27 9.10 -17.69
N LEU A 1038 -11.11 8.48 -17.44
CA LEU A 1038 -9.81 9.03 -17.84
C LEU A 1038 -9.48 8.66 -19.29
N VAL A 1039 -8.71 9.51 -19.97
CA VAL A 1039 -8.22 9.24 -21.34
C VAL A 1039 -7.48 7.90 -21.44
N VAL A 1040 -6.66 7.54 -20.44
CA VAL A 1040 -5.97 6.25 -20.40
C VAL A 1040 -6.94 5.06 -20.32
N THR A 1041 -8.08 5.22 -19.64
CA THR A 1041 -9.13 4.20 -19.56
C THR A 1041 -9.90 4.09 -20.86
N ALA A 1042 -10.18 5.23 -21.53
CA ALA A 1042 -10.80 5.26 -22.84
C ALA A 1042 -9.95 4.55 -23.91
N ILE A 1043 -8.62 4.72 -23.87
CA ILE A 1043 -7.69 3.98 -24.74
C ILE A 1043 -7.73 2.48 -24.38
N ALA A 1044 -7.68 2.11 -23.10
CA ALA A 1044 -7.71 0.72 -22.68
C ALA A 1044 -9.00 0.01 -23.15
N ASP A 1045 -10.14 0.68 -23.03
CA ASP A 1045 -11.43 0.19 -23.50
C ASP A 1045 -11.48 0.09 -25.03
N GLY A 1046 -10.95 1.12 -25.72
CA GLY A 1046 -10.77 1.14 -27.17
C GLY A 1046 -10.07 -0.10 -27.71
N ARG A 1047 -8.97 -0.52 -27.07
CA ARG A 1047 -8.21 -1.71 -27.49
C ARG A 1047 -9.02 -2.99 -27.33
N LYS A 1048 -9.74 -3.14 -26.21
CA LYS A 1048 -10.59 -4.31 -25.95
C LYS A 1048 -11.73 -4.42 -26.94
N VAL A 1049 -12.40 -3.30 -27.23
CA VAL A 1049 -13.50 -3.29 -28.21
C VAL A 1049 -12.99 -3.54 -29.62
N ALA A 1050 -11.82 -3.04 -29.98
CA ALA A 1050 -11.22 -3.35 -31.27
C ALA A 1050 -10.88 -4.84 -31.44
N GLU A 1051 -10.45 -5.51 -30.37
CA GLU A 1051 -10.25 -6.97 -30.35
C GLU A 1051 -11.58 -7.72 -30.51
N ALA A 1052 -12.62 -7.34 -29.75
CA ALA A 1052 -13.94 -7.95 -29.87
C ALA A 1052 -14.59 -7.76 -31.27
N ILE A 1053 -14.43 -6.59 -31.88
CA ILE A 1053 -14.89 -6.34 -33.25
C ILE A 1053 -14.13 -7.22 -34.24
N ASP A 1054 -12.81 -7.32 -34.11
CA ASP A 1054 -11.98 -8.16 -34.98
C ASP A 1054 -12.37 -9.65 -34.88
N GLU A 1055 -12.55 -10.16 -33.67
CA GLU A 1055 -13.05 -11.53 -33.43
C GLU A 1055 -14.42 -11.76 -34.07
N TYR A 1056 -15.37 -10.84 -33.85
CA TYR A 1056 -16.71 -10.91 -34.45
C TYR A 1056 -16.68 -10.94 -35.99
N LEU A 1057 -15.77 -10.17 -36.61
CA LEU A 1057 -15.62 -10.15 -38.06
C LEU A 1057 -14.95 -11.42 -38.62
N ASN A 1058 -14.07 -12.05 -37.82
CA ASN A 1058 -13.37 -13.28 -38.17
C ASN A 1058 -14.21 -14.54 -37.96
N GLU A 1059 -15.11 -14.60 -36.97
CA GLU A 1059 -16.05 -15.73 -36.78
C GLU A 1059 -17.09 -15.84 -37.90
N ARG A 1060 -17.23 -14.80 -38.73
CA ARG A 1060 -18.09 -14.77 -39.93
C ARG A 1060 -17.31 -15.09 -41.21
N LEU A 1061 -16.09 -15.61 -41.11
CA LEU A 1061 -15.32 -16.27 -42.18
C LEU A 1061 -15.55 -17.78 -42.09
#